data_AF-A0A1Q2ZVC3-F1
#
_entry.id   AF-A0A1Q2ZVC3-F1
#
_cell.length_a   1.000
_cell.length_b   1.000
_cell.length_c   1.000
_cell.angle_alpha   90.00
_cell.angle_beta   90.00
_cell.angle_gamma   90.00
#
_symmetry.space_group_name_H-M   'P 1'
#
loop_
_entity.id
_entity.type
_entity.pdbx_description
1 polymer ?
#
loop_
_entity_poly.entity_id
_entity_poly.type
_entity_poly.pdbx_seq_one_letter_code
_entity_poly.pdbx_strand_id
1 'polypeptide(L)'
;MTDTSKKLTLEERLSLAAKKSKKKNKKSPSPAAIVPTEVEQTTEKTEKSDKAEIDEKVNEKSDEKDDKVSNAATASAPQLTASSENNLVPEQEDSEGNNLEEENNWKRQIQLLNSLKDKEPWSQWLTKATQFSNVDDFLKTFEPALRSIYEELQNYKKQEDVANESTTDKEKDELIAQLRYEGEKLAATELRQNNAIKSLRKKLAGMENDIKVTQEELFKKISSYEQLFDSHEDLQTQLQNCEVIIKNLRQDNAQLKDSESQLENKKEEVESLRSTLEMEHQKFEQREKDMIIEIDTLKSSSQEQVTQLETSLEQLRIKLDSSSKKDQKEPVPNYKENEEILRKELESLKFSSSQLENSLTGKISDLETKLNQLQQSSSQLEGQLQSVRQLNESLEIRLSDESKNREQNAVKLQELQRENEKLRNSLQDSIEDYNLLQRKYEIRQTHLESNVESNLVPTEKESKPSQSLDVPHNQKDGTVPPSPAEEDWMYPPNVSQISSMGPPMDFESSSLQKEVDEISDRPPIEDDKLSINGMDIPEEAAAMGSHVHELHSTSRQTNSMNYRRRSTQVDSTGQMNAHMISKLGAEIRRYEAELVSLQNSCERLQKEKMEASNEILKLLEDNERVQVLSKEKDELTRKLEETQSKLETSLQILGEKTERVEELENDVADLKEMMQQQVQQMADMQERLR
;
A
#
# COMPACT_ATOMS: atom_id res chain seq x y z
N MET A 1 -25.46 39.15 61.87
CA MET A 1 -24.57 38.01 62.16
C MET A 1 -25.36 36.74 61.94
N THR A 2 -24.93 35.71 61.22
CA THR A 2 -23.82 35.57 60.26
C THR A 2 -24.13 34.32 59.44
N ASP A 3 -24.53 34.46 58.18
CA ASP A 3 -24.84 33.31 57.32
C ASP A 3 -23.55 32.62 56.85
N THR A 4 -23.33 31.38 57.29
CA THR A 4 -22.22 30.57 56.80
C THR A 4 -22.65 29.81 55.55
N SER A 5 -22.54 30.46 54.39
CA SER A 5 -22.70 29.84 53.07
C SER A 5 -21.68 28.72 52.87
N LYS A 6 -22.11 27.47 53.08
CA LYS A 6 -21.31 26.27 52.78
C LYS A 6 -20.99 26.24 51.30
N LYS A 7 -19.72 26.41 50.94
CA LYS A 7 -19.25 26.33 49.55
C LYS A 7 -19.31 24.86 49.09
N LEU A 8 -20.28 24.55 48.24
CA LEU A 8 -20.39 23.26 47.53
C LEU A 8 -19.06 22.93 46.84
N THR A 9 -18.61 21.68 46.98
CA THR A 9 -17.30 21.21 46.49
C THR A 9 -17.27 21.14 44.96
N LEU A 10 -16.06 21.08 44.38
CA LEU A 10 -15.87 21.00 42.93
C LEU A 10 -16.63 19.81 42.32
N GLU A 11 -16.63 18.68 43.02
CA GLU A 11 -17.25 17.42 42.62
C GLU A 11 -18.80 17.48 42.62
N GLU A 12 -19.42 18.17 43.59
CA GLU A 12 -20.86 18.45 43.58
C GLU A 12 -21.25 19.34 42.39
N ARG A 13 -20.42 20.34 42.05
CA ARG A 13 -20.66 21.23 40.90
C ARG A 13 -20.58 20.48 39.57
N LEU A 14 -19.57 19.62 39.41
CA LEU A 14 -19.40 18.75 38.24
C LEU A 14 -20.54 17.74 38.11
N SER A 15 -20.97 17.13 39.23
CA SER A 15 -22.10 16.18 39.28
C SER A 15 -23.44 16.82 38.90
N LEU A 16 -23.65 18.10 39.23
CA LEU A 16 -24.84 18.85 38.83
C LEU A 16 -24.81 19.28 37.35
N ALA A 17 -23.62 19.53 36.78
CA ALA A 17 -23.47 19.79 35.35
C ALA A 17 -23.81 18.54 34.52
N ALA A 18 -23.25 17.38 34.90
CA ALA A 18 -23.49 16.10 34.20
C ALA A 18 -24.96 15.64 34.20
N LYS A 19 -25.76 16.02 35.22
CA LYS A 19 -27.18 15.64 35.33
C LYS A 19 -28.15 16.49 34.48
N LYS A 20 -27.71 17.57 33.82
CA LYS A 20 -28.59 18.48 33.07
C LYS A 20 -28.79 18.16 31.59
N SER A 21 -28.05 17.22 31.00
CA SER A 21 -28.05 16.95 29.54
C SER A 21 -29.07 15.91 29.04
N LYS A 22 -29.91 15.31 29.92
CA LYS A 22 -30.93 14.32 29.53
C LYS A 22 -32.36 14.76 29.82
N LYS A 23 -32.96 15.55 28.91
CA LYS A 23 -34.40 15.52 28.52
C LYS A 23 -34.79 16.70 27.60
N LYS A 24 -35.09 16.42 26.32
CA LYS A 24 -36.33 16.80 25.59
C LYS A 24 -36.10 16.75 24.07
N ASN A 25 -36.69 15.75 23.40
CA ASN A 25 -37.04 15.82 21.98
C ASN A 25 -38.55 15.65 21.85
N LYS A 26 -39.26 16.69 21.39
CA LYS A 26 -40.64 16.59 20.88
C LYS A 26 -41.07 17.88 20.15
N LYS A 27 -41.59 17.69 18.93
CA LYS A 27 -42.36 18.62 18.08
C LYS A 27 -41.65 19.89 17.56
N SER A 28 -41.42 19.86 16.24
CA SER A 28 -41.55 21.02 15.36
C SER A 28 -42.99 21.55 15.35
N PRO A 29 -43.18 22.84 15.01
CA PRO A 29 -43.84 23.14 13.74
C PRO A 29 -43.18 24.27 12.94
N SER A 30 -43.37 24.25 11.62
CA SER A 30 -43.16 25.40 10.72
C SER A 30 -44.25 26.46 10.97
N PRO A 31 -44.05 27.76 10.64
CA PRO A 31 -44.43 28.20 9.28
C PRO A 31 -43.66 29.40 8.68
N ALA A 32 -44.00 29.66 7.41
CA ALA A 32 -44.03 30.95 6.70
C ALA A 32 -42.82 31.37 5.86
N ALA A 33 -43.14 31.79 4.63
CA ALA A 33 -42.27 32.35 3.60
C ALA A 33 -42.76 33.77 3.22
N ILE A 34 -42.23 34.34 2.12
CA ILE A 34 -42.56 35.66 1.52
C ILE A 34 -41.80 36.80 2.25
N VAL A 35 -41.02 37.73 1.64
CA VAL A 35 -40.93 38.31 0.27
C VAL A 35 -39.44 38.50 -0.16
N PRO A 36 -39.06 38.41 -1.45
CA PRO A 36 -37.82 38.98 -1.98
C PRO A 36 -38.02 40.38 -2.58
N THR A 37 -37.05 41.30 -2.41
CA THR A 37 -37.10 42.64 -3.00
C THR A 37 -35.87 42.88 -3.89
N GLU A 38 -36.08 42.96 -5.20
CA GLU A 38 -35.13 43.55 -6.15
C GLU A 38 -35.11 45.08 -5.97
N VAL A 39 -33.96 45.75 -6.16
CA VAL A 39 -33.85 47.05 -6.88
C VAL A 39 -32.38 47.24 -7.34
N GLU A 40 -32.25 47.33 -8.66
CA GLU A 40 -31.35 48.14 -9.50
C GLU A 40 -29.83 48.25 -9.31
N GLN A 41 -29.17 48.06 -10.45
CA GLN A 41 -27.81 48.48 -10.78
C GLN A 41 -27.72 50.01 -10.88
N THR A 42 -26.55 50.58 -10.56
CA THR A 42 -26.06 51.76 -11.28
C THR A 42 -24.56 51.64 -11.58
N THR A 43 -24.18 52.11 -12.76
CA THR A 43 -22.83 52.12 -13.33
C THR A 43 -22.05 53.37 -12.94
N GLU A 44 -20.71 53.29 -12.81
CA GLU A 44 -19.75 54.00 -13.69
C GLU A 44 -18.28 54.01 -13.19
N LYS A 45 -17.38 54.20 -14.17
CA LYS A 45 -16.05 54.85 -14.10
C LYS A 45 -14.85 54.14 -13.45
N THR A 46 -14.16 53.44 -14.35
CA THR A 46 -12.69 53.47 -14.54
C THR A 46 -12.01 54.80 -14.23
N GLU A 47 -10.84 54.73 -13.57
CA GLU A 47 -9.71 55.63 -13.83
C GLU A 47 -8.42 54.82 -14.07
N LYS A 48 -7.56 55.32 -14.95
CA LYS A 48 -6.22 54.78 -15.25
C LYS A 48 -5.14 55.61 -14.56
N SER A 49 -3.97 55.03 -14.33
CA SER A 49 -2.72 55.81 -14.31
C SER A 49 -1.60 55.06 -15.03
N ASP A 50 -1.10 55.67 -16.10
CA ASP A 50 0.07 55.21 -16.88
C ASP A 50 1.32 55.99 -16.44
N LYS A 51 2.46 55.31 -16.26
CA LYS A 51 3.88 55.76 -16.44
C LYS A 51 4.86 54.76 -15.80
N ALA A 52 6.09 54.55 -16.29
CA ALA A 52 6.75 55.12 -17.48
C ALA A 52 7.71 54.10 -18.12
N GLU A 53 7.99 54.35 -19.39
CA GLU A 53 8.87 53.65 -20.32
C GLU A 53 10.27 54.30 -20.31
N ILE A 54 11.34 53.51 -20.43
CA ILE A 54 12.67 53.98 -20.87
C ILE A 54 13.22 52.97 -21.89
N ASP A 55 13.23 53.40 -23.15
CA ASP A 55 14.06 52.87 -24.23
C ASP A 55 15.56 53.14 -23.94
N GLU A 56 16.48 52.28 -24.41
CA GLU A 56 17.19 52.56 -25.67
C GLU A 56 18.18 51.44 -26.07
N LYS A 57 18.29 51.29 -27.39
CA LYS A 57 18.81 50.21 -28.23
C LYS A 57 20.33 50.23 -28.51
N VAL A 58 20.82 49.07 -28.99
CA VAL A 58 21.84 48.87 -30.07
C VAL A 58 23.34 49.07 -29.76
N ASN A 59 24.14 48.00 -29.88
CA ASN A 59 25.03 47.66 -31.04
C ASN A 59 25.84 46.37 -30.68
N GLU A 60 25.78 45.21 -31.34
CA GLU A 60 26.22 44.76 -32.69
C GLU A 60 27.75 44.52 -32.88
N LYS A 61 28.13 43.27 -33.25
CA LYS A 61 29.40 42.77 -33.87
C LYS A 61 30.70 42.73 -33.01
N SER A 62 31.67 41.82 -33.24
CA SER A 62 31.81 40.64 -34.14
C SER A 62 32.99 39.70 -33.72
N ASP A 63 33.32 38.72 -34.57
CA ASP A 63 34.52 37.86 -34.63
C ASP A 63 34.47 36.62 -33.69
N GLU A 64 34.31 35.36 -34.12
CA GLU A 64 34.60 34.59 -35.36
C GLU A 64 36.06 34.15 -35.56
N LYS A 65 36.22 32.89 -36.03
CA LYS A 65 37.41 32.23 -36.64
C LYS A 65 38.42 31.54 -35.73
N ASP A 66 39.09 30.47 -36.17
CA ASP A 66 38.83 29.42 -37.20
C ASP A 66 39.85 28.28 -36.92
N ASP A 67 39.57 27.03 -37.32
CA ASP A 67 40.23 26.44 -38.51
C ASP A 67 39.96 24.93 -38.71
N LYS A 68 39.66 24.59 -39.97
CA LYS A 68 39.64 23.25 -40.55
C LYS A 68 40.71 23.19 -41.64
N VAL A 69 41.45 22.07 -41.75
CA VAL A 69 42.02 21.57 -43.03
C VAL A 69 42.06 20.02 -42.94
N SER A 70 41.28 19.22 -43.69
CA SER A 70 41.42 18.76 -45.11
C SER A 70 42.65 17.84 -45.35
N ASN A 71 42.77 16.85 -46.27
CA ASN A 71 42.00 16.23 -47.37
C ASN A 71 42.76 14.93 -47.83
N ALA A 72 42.35 14.01 -48.72
CA ALA A 72 41.09 13.56 -49.37
C ALA A 72 41.33 12.25 -50.21
N ALA A 73 40.27 11.65 -50.80
CA ALA A 73 40.27 10.53 -51.80
C ALA A 73 40.64 9.11 -51.29
N THR A 74 40.15 7.97 -51.83
CA THR A 74 39.76 7.63 -53.23
C THR A 74 38.66 6.55 -53.27
N ALA A 75 37.95 6.40 -54.41
CA ALA A 75 36.83 5.47 -54.60
C ALA A 75 37.22 4.01 -54.95
N SER A 76 36.38 3.04 -54.57
CA SER A 76 35.91 1.92 -55.43
C SER A 76 34.88 1.03 -54.71
N ALA A 77 33.80 0.68 -55.43
CA ALA A 77 32.89 -0.45 -55.17
C ALA A 77 33.28 -1.60 -56.16
N PRO A 78 32.70 -2.83 -56.14
CA PRO A 78 31.43 -3.22 -55.50
C PRO A 78 31.29 -4.66 -54.92
N GLN A 79 30.06 -4.93 -54.45
CA GLN A 79 29.27 -6.17 -54.62
C GLN A 79 29.29 -7.32 -53.57
N LEU A 80 28.05 -7.75 -53.26
CA LEU A 80 27.59 -9.07 -52.77
C LEU A 80 27.97 -9.44 -51.31
N THR A 81 27.12 -10.08 -50.49
CA THR A 81 25.78 -10.69 -50.69
C THR A 81 24.96 -10.62 -49.40
N ALA A 82 23.64 -10.54 -49.50
CA ALA A 82 22.72 -10.72 -48.36
C ALA A 82 22.39 -12.21 -48.12
N SER A 83 21.96 -12.54 -46.90
CA SER A 83 21.19 -13.76 -46.59
C SER A 83 20.32 -13.48 -45.37
N SER A 84 19.03 -13.78 -45.48
CA SER A 84 18.02 -13.52 -44.45
C SER A 84 17.55 -14.81 -43.78
N GLU A 85 17.28 -14.74 -42.49
CA GLU A 85 16.27 -15.56 -41.80
C GLU A 85 15.54 -14.60 -40.83
N ASN A 86 14.27 -14.28 -41.09
CA ASN A 86 13.06 -14.96 -40.63
C ASN A 86 12.53 -14.40 -39.31
N ASN A 87 11.37 -13.73 -39.37
CA ASN A 87 10.33 -13.93 -38.37
C ASN A 87 8.94 -13.70 -38.97
N LEU A 88 7.95 -14.45 -38.47
CA LEU A 88 6.58 -14.54 -38.98
C LEU A 88 5.73 -13.32 -38.58
N VAL A 89 4.61 -13.11 -39.28
CA VAL A 89 3.22 -13.06 -38.74
C VAL A 89 2.21 -12.96 -39.91
N PRO A 90 0.95 -13.44 -39.78
CA PRO A 90 0.18 -13.97 -40.93
C PRO A 90 -0.79 -12.99 -41.61
N GLU A 91 -0.95 -13.20 -42.92
CA GLU A 91 -2.18 -13.71 -43.57
C GLU A 91 -3.57 -13.15 -43.15
N GLN A 92 -4.26 -12.51 -44.11
CA GLN A 92 -5.71 -12.69 -44.27
C GLN A 92 -6.19 -12.41 -45.73
N GLU A 93 -7.24 -13.13 -46.10
CA GLU A 93 -8.23 -12.89 -47.18
C GLU A 93 -8.06 -13.58 -48.55
N ASP A 94 -9.22 -13.77 -49.17
CA ASP A 94 -9.63 -14.95 -49.93
C ASP A 94 -9.77 -14.73 -51.45
N SER A 95 -9.30 -15.71 -52.21
CA SER A 95 -10.09 -16.45 -53.20
C SER A 95 -10.99 -15.69 -54.22
N GLU A 96 -10.41 -15.24 -55.34
CA GLU A 96 -11.03 -15.37 -56.69
C GLU A 96 -9.95 -15.64 -57.75
N GLY A 97 -9.99 -16.79 -58.47
CA GLY A 97 -9.12 -16.95 -59.67
C GLY A 97 -8.63 -18.34 -60.11
N ASN A 98 -9.34 -19.44 -59.90
CA ASN A 98 -8.89 -20.83 -60.19
C ASN A 98 -8.45 -21.17 -61.65
N ASN A 99 -8.39 -20.22 -62.59
CA ASN A 99 -7.76 -20.40 -63.91
C ASN A 99 -6.29 -19.94 -63.97
N LEU A 100 -5.81 -19.15 -62.99
CA LEU A 100 -4.41 -18.72 -62.92
C LEU A 100 -3.50 -19.79 -62.28
N GLU A 101 -4.05 -20.68 -61.45
CA GLU A 101 -3.25 -21.69 -60.75
C GLU A 101 -2.73 -22.78 -61.69
N GLU A 102 -3.53 -23.31 -62.62
CA GLU A 102 -3.08 -24.35 -63.55
C GLU A 102 -1.93 -23.86 -64.47
N GLU A 103 -2.06 -22.65 -65.04
CA GLU A 103 -1.01 -22.08 -65.90
C GLU A 103 0.29 -21.78 -65.11
N ASN A 104 0.15 -21.37 -63.84
CA ASN A 104 1.29 -21.19 -62.95
C ASN A 104 1.90 -22.52 -62.48
N ASN A 105 1.11 -23.58 -62.34
CA ASN A 105 1.60 -24.91 -61.96
C ASN A 105 2.43 -25.54 -63.08
N TRP A 106 1.97 -25.44 -64.34
CA TRP A 106 2.77 -25.85 -65.50
C TRP A 106 4.07 -25.07 -65.63
N LYS A 107 4.05 -23.74 -65.43
CA LYS A 107 5.27 -22.92 -65.43
C LYS A 107 6.24 -23.30 -64.29
N ARG A 108 5.72 -23.61 -63.09
CA ARG A 108 6.52 -24.12 -61.95
C ARG A 108 7.11 -25.50 -62.24
N GLN A 109 6.37 -26.42 -62.85
CA GLN A 109 6.89 -27.74 -63.23
C GLN A 109 7.97 -27.64 -64.31
N ILE A 110 7.82 -26.75 -65.29
CA ILE A 110 8.85 -26.49 -66.32
C ILE A 110 10.10 -25.85 -65.69
N GLN A 111 9.96 -24.95 -64.70
CA GLN A 111 11.11 -24.44 -63.94
C GLN A 111 11.81 -25.53 -63.13
N LEU A 112 11.06 -26.40 -62.45
CA LEU A 112 11.60 -27.56 -61.72
C LEU A 112 12.37 -28.51 -62.66
N LEU A 113 11.80 -28.85 -63.82
CA LEU A 113 12.45 -29.69 -64.83
C LEU A 113 13.75 -29.09 -65.36
N ASN A 114 13.79 -27.78 -65.64
CA ASN A 114 15.03 -27.12 -66.06
C ASN A 114 16.05 -27.00 -64.91
N SER A 115 15.64 -26.98 -63.64
CA SER A 115 16.53 -26.95 -62.46
C SER A 115 17.21 -28.29 -62.13
N LEU A 116 16.67 -29.41 -62.61
CA LEU A 116 17.26 -30.75 -62.39
C LEU A 116 18.61 -30.92 -63.09
N LYS A 117 18.88 -30.13 -64.13
CA LYS A 117 20.13 -30.07 -64.89
C LYS A 117 21.37 -29.81 -64.03
N ASP A 118 21.20 -29.08 -62.93
CA ASP A 118 22.31 -28.65 -62.05
C ASP A 118 22.47 -29.55 -60.81
N LYS A 119 21.77 -30.70 -60.75
CA LYS A 119 21.85 -31.69 -59.67
C LYS A 119 22.37 -33.04 -60.19
N GLU A 120 23.30 -33.65 -59.46
CA GLU A 120 23.71 -35.03 -59.74
C GLU A 120 22.58 -36.02 -59.37
N PRO A 121 22.42 -37.15 -60.09
CA PRO A 121 23.22 -37.62 -61.23
C PRO A 121 22.82 -37.01 -62.60
N TRP A 122 21.73 -36.24 -62.65
CA TRP A 122 21.09 -35.77 -63.89
C TRP A 122 21.96 -34.84 -64.75
N SER A 123 22.87 -34.09 -64.11
CA SER A 123 23.88 -33.25 -64.77
C SER A 123 24.81 -34.01 -65.73
N GLN A 124 24.95 -35.33 -65.59
CA GLN A 124 25.79 -36.17 -66.46
C GLN A 124 25.10 -36.53 -67.79
N TRP A 125 23.76 -36.52 -67.84
CA TRP A 125 22.98 -36.94 -69.01
C TRP A 125 22.38 -35.75 -69.79
N LEU A 126 22.26 -34.58 -69.15
CA LEU A 126 21.64 -33.38 -69.73
C LEU A 126 22.68 -32.35 -70.16
N THR A 127 22.91 -32.21 -71.48
CA THR A 127 23.87 -31.23 -72.01
C THR A 127 23.38 -29.78 -71.85
N LYS A 128 24.31 -28.82 -71.87
CA LYS A 128 23.99 -27.42 -71.55
C LYS A 128 23.03 -26.72 -72.53
N ALA A 129 22.77 -27.28 -73.72
CA ALA A 129 22.02 -26.65 -74.80
C ALA A 129 20.51 -26.95 -74.85
N THR A 130 19.98 -27.92 -74.09
CA THR A 130 18.54 -28.23 -74.09
C THR A 130 17.76 -27.36 -73.11
N GLN A 131 16.65 -26.79 -73.58
CA GLN A 131 15.59 -26.16 -72.78
C GLN A 131 14.30 -26.95 -73.01
N PHE A 132 13.59 -27.32 -71.95
CA PHE A 132 12.36 -28.10 -72.06
C PHE A 132 11.14 -27.19 -72.10
N SER A 133 10.41 -27.22 -73.21
CA SER A 133 9.14 -26.49 -73.40
C SER A 133 7.90 -27.33 -73.11
N ASN A 134 8.02 -28.66 -73.15
CA ASN A 134 6.94 -29.61 -72.84
C ASN A 134 7.53 -30.91 -72.26
N VAL A 135 6.73 -31.65 -71.49
CA VAL A 135 7.10 -32.93 -70.84
C VAL A 135 7.48 -34.00 -71.88
N ASP A 136 6.84 -33.99 -73.05
CA ASP A 136 7.17 -34.90 -74.17
C ASP A 136 8.60 -34.74 -74.70
N ASP A 137 9.18 -33.54 -74.62
CA ASP A 137 10.55 -33.31 -75.08
C ASP A 137 11.58 -33.79 -74.05
N PHE A 138 11.21 -33.85 -72.77
CA PHE A 138 12.00 -34.54 -71.74
C PHE A 138 11.99 -36.06 -71.99
N LEU A 139 10.83 -36.67 -72.25
CA LEU A 139 10.76 -38.12 -72.49
C LEU A 139 11.58 -38.57 -73.71
N LYS A 140 11.59 -37.79 -74.80
CA LYS A 140 12.40 -38.07 -76.01
C LYS A 140 13.91 -38.04 -75.76
N THR A 141 14.43 -37.25 -74.81
CA THR A 141 15.88 -37.25 -74.53
C THR A 141 16.33 -38.48 -73.74
N PHE A 142 15.44 -39.10 -72.96
CA PHE A 142 15.74 -40.32 -72.20
C PHE A 142 15.50 -41.62 -72.98
N GLU A 143 14.69 -41.59 -74.06
CA GLU A 143 14.41 -42.76 -74.90
C GLU A 143 15.68 -43.54 -75.37
N PRO A 144 16.75 -42.91 -75.92
CA PRO A 144 17.95 -43.65 -76.31
C PRO A 144 18.77 -44.19 -75.13
N ALA A 145 18.78 -43.49 -73.97
CA ALA A 145 19.48 -43.96 -72.78
C ALA A 145 18.77 -45.18 -72.15
N LEU A 146 17.44 -45.14 -72.07
CA LEU A 146 16.62 -46.28 -71.66
C LEU A 146 16.77 -47.47 -72.61
N ARG A 147 16.89 -47.22 -73.92
CA ARG A 147 17.16 -48.27 -74.92
C ARG A 147 18.53 -48.90 -74.73
N SER A 148 19.57 -48.11 -74.43
CA SER A 148 20.92 -48.60 -74.12
C SER A 148 20.93 -49.47 -72.86
N ILE A 149 20.28 -49.03 -71.78
CA ILE A 149 20.18 -49.80 -70.52
C ILE A 149 19.36 -51.08 -70.74
N TYR A 150 18.32 -51.04 -71.57
CA TYR A 150 17.56 -52.23 -71.94
C TYR A 150 18.40 -53.21 -72.76
N GLU A 151 19.24 -52.74 -73.69
CA GLU A 151 20.17 -53.58 -74.44
C GLU A 151 21.30 -54.16 -73.57
N GLU A 152 21.79 -53.40 -72.58
CA GLU A 152 22.72 -53.92 -71.55
C GLU A 152 22.07 -55.00 -70.69
N LEU A 153 20.84 -54.81 -70.22
CA LEU A 153 20.07 -55.83 -69.49
C LEU A 153 19.83 -57.09 -70.33
N GLN A 154 19.56 -56.95 -71.64
CA GLN A 154 19.44 -58.08 -72.56
C GLN A 154 20.78 -58.78 -72.81
N ASN A 155 21.92 -58.08 -72.75
CA ASN A 155 23.25 -58.68 -72.82
C ASN A 155 23.64 -59.40 -71.52
N TYR A 156 23.32 -58.85 -70.34
CA TYR A 156 23.49 -59.55 -69.07
C TYR A 156 22.68 -60.85 -69.05
N LYS A 157 21.41 -60.80 -69.48
CA LYS A 157 20.57 -62.00 -69.59
C LYS A 157 21.16 -63.06 -70.54
N LYS A 158 21.72 -62.63 -71.68
CA LYS A 158 22.45 -63.53 -72.60
C LYS A 158 23.77 -64.06 -72.06
N GLN A 159 24.42 -63.38 -71.11
CA GLN A 159 25.60 -63.91 -70.42
C GLN A 159 25.21 -64.94 -69.34
N GLU A 160 24.10 -64.71 -68.64
CA GLU A 160 23.54 -65.66 -67.66
C GLU A 160 23.10 -66.98 -68.33
N ASP A 161 22.51 -66.90 -69.53
CA ASP A 161 22.15 -68.08 -70.34
C ASP A 161 23.36 -68.85 -70.92
N VAL A 162 24.55 -68.24 -71.02
CA VAL A 162 25.77 -68.87 -71.59
C VAL A 162 26.72 -69.40 -70.51
N ALA A 163 26.63 -68.93 -69.26
CA ALA A 163 27.45 -69.40 -68.15
C ALA A 163 26.95 -70.72 -67.49
N ASN A 164 25.73 -71.15 -67.80
CA ASN A 164 25.06 -72.26 -67.10
C ASN A 164 25.27 -73.66 -67.71
N GLU A 165 25.93 -73.79 -68.87
CA GLU A 165 26.35 -75.10 -69.39
C GLU A 165 27.88 -75.21 -69.45
N SER A 166 28.42 -76.23 -68.75
CA SER A 166 29.82 -76.69 -68.72
C SER A 166 30.81 -76.18 -67.65
N THR A 167 30.35 -75.61 -66.52
CA THR A 167 31.19 -75.63 -65.29
C THR A 167 31.19 -77.03 -64.68
N THR A 168 32.39 -77.62 -64.58
CA THR A 168 32.60 -78.89 -63.88
C THR A 168 32.40 -78.69 -62.38
N ASP A 169 32.03 -79.76 -61.65
CA ASP A 169 31.68 -79.61 -60.22
C ASP A 169 32.85 -79.09 -59.37
N LYS A 170 34.09 -79.26 -59.84
CA LYS A 170 35.29 -78.66 -59.22
C LYS A 170 35.31 -77.13 -59.31
N GLU A 171 34.92 -76.56 -60.44
CA GLU A 171 34.87 -75.10 -60.63
C GLU A 171 33.73 -74.49 -59.81
N LYS A 172 32.63 -75.24 -59.61
CA LYS A 172 31.56 -74.87 -58.66
C LYS A 172 32.04 -74.92 -57.22
N ASP A 173 32.75 -75.98 -56.81
CA ASP A 173 33.33 -76.09 -55.47
C ASP A 173 34.39 -75.00 -55.20
N GLU A 174 35.21 -74.65 -56.20
CA GLU A 174 36.19 -73.56 -56.12
C GLU A 174 35.51 -72.19 -56.03
N LEU A 175 34.45 -71.94 -56.81
CA LEU A 175 33.62 -70.74 -56.68
C LEU A 175 32.92 -70.66 -55.31
N ILE A 176 32.40 -71.78 -54.79
CA ILE A 176 31.82 -71.86 -53.44
C ILE A 176 32.89 -71.57 -52.38
N ALA A 177 34.12 -72.07 -52.54
CA ALA A 177 35.23 -71.78 -51.64
C ALA A 177 35.63 -70.29 -51.68
N GLN A 178 35.69 -69.69 -52.87
CA GLN A 178 35.95 -68.25 -53.03
C GLN A 178 34.85 -67.41 -52.40
N LEU A 179 33.57 -67.70 -52.67
CA LEU A 179 32.43 -66.99 -52.08
C LEU A 179 32.36 -67.15 -50.56
N ARG A 180 32.78 -68.30 -50.00
CA ARG A 180 32.92 -68.48 -48.55
C ARG A 180 34.04 -67.64 -47.97
N TYR A 181 35.20 -67.59 -48.62
CA TYR A 181 36.33 -66.76 -48.18
C TYR A 181 36.02 -65.25 -48.28
N GLU A 182 35.34 -64.83 -49.35
CA GLU A 182 34.84 -63.46 -49.51
C GLU A 182 33.77 -63.14 -48.47
N GLY A 183 32.84 -64.06 -48.20
CA GLY A 183 31.84 -63.94 -47.14
C GLY A 183 32.45 -63.84 -45.73
N GLU A 184 33.46 -64.65 -45.42
CA GLU A 184 34.20 -64.59 -44.14
C GLU A 184 34.96 -63.27 -44.01
N LYS A 185 35.62 -62.81 -45.08
CA LYS A 185 36.30 -61.51 -45.13
C LYS A 185 35.33 -60.34 -44.97
N LEU A 186 34.16 -60.39 -45.62
CA LEU A 186 33.10 -59.39 -45.48
C LEU A 186 32.55 -59.37 -44.05
N ALA A 187 32.21 -60.53 -43.48
CA ALA A 187 31.76 -60.65 -42.09
C ALA A 187 32.82 -60.13 -41.10
N ALA A 188 34.11 -60.36 -41.35
CA ALA A 188 35.20 -59.80 -40.55
C ALA A 188 35.30 -58.27 -40.68
N THR A 189 35.02 -57.68 -41.86
CA THR A 189 34.95 -56.22 -42.02
C THR A 189 33.69 -55.63 -41.39
N GLU A 190 32.54 -56.28 -41.52
CA GLU A 190 31.28 -55.88 -40.90
C GLU A 190 31.39 -55.91 -39.37
N LEU A 191 31.97 -56.97 -38.80
CA LEU A 191 32.22 -57.07 -37.36
C LEU A 191 33.14 -55.94 -36.86
N ARG A 192 34.17 -55.56 -37.63
CA ARG A 192 35.03 -54.41 -37.31
C ARG A 192 34.26 -53.08 -37.37
N GLN A 193 33.44 -52.88 -38.40
CA GLN A 193 32.60 -51.69 -38.54
C GLN A 193 31.54 -51.62 -37.42
N ASN A 194 30.90 -52.73 -37.06
CA ASN A 194 29.93 -52.82 -35.97
C ASN A 194 30.58 -52.49 -34.63
N ASN A 195 31.77 -53.03 -34.34
CA ASN A 195 32.55 -52.67 -33.16
C ASN A 195 32.96 -51.18 -33.15
N ALA A 196 33.34 -50.61 -34.31
CA ALA A 196 33.62 -49.18 -34.44
C ALA A 196 32.36 -48.33 -34.16
N ILE A 197 31.21 -48.67 -34.76
CA ILE A 197 29.92 -48.02 -34.52
C ILE A 197 29.52 -48.12 -33.04
N LYS A 198 29.70 -49.28 -32.40
CA LYS A 198 29.45 -49.47 -30.96
C LYS A 198 30.36 -48.58 -30.10
N SER A 199 31.62 -48.41 -30.48
CA SER A 199 32.54 -47.49 -29.79
C SER A 199 32.15 -46.01 -29.97
N LEU A 200 31.68 -45.63 -31.17
CA LEU A 200 31.20 -44.28 -31.47
C LEU A 200 29.88 -43.97 -30.75
N ARG A 201 28.94 -44.92 -30.71
CA ARG A 201 27.71 -44.81 -29.90
C ARG A 201 28.02 -44.65 -28.41
N LYS A 202 29.01 -45.38 -27.86
CA LYS A 202 29.45 -45.20 -26.47
C LYS A 202 30.06 -43.81 -26.24
N LYS A 203 30.82 -43.27 -27.20
CA LYS A 203 31.38 -41.90 -27.12
C LYS A 203 30.29 -40.83 -27.21
N LEU A 204 29.31 -41.00 -28.10
CA LEU A 204 28.14 -40.11 -28.21
C LEU A 204 27.33 -40.09 -26.92
N ALA A 205 26.99 -41.25 -26.35
CA ALA A 205 26.29 -41.33 -25.08
C ALA A 205 27.09 -40.70 -23.91
N GLY A 206 28.43 -40.76 -23.96
CA GLY A 206 29.29 -40.02 -23.04
C GLY A 206 29.14 -38.51 -23.20
N MET A 207 29.34 -38.00 -24.42
CA MET A 207 29.20 -36.57 -24.73
C MET A 207 27.79 -36.03 -24.46
N GLU A 208 26.72 -36.81 -24.69
CA GLU A 208 25.35 -36.44 -24.33
C GLU A 208 25.15 -36.30 -22.82
N ASN A 209 25.81 -37.13 -22.00
CA ASN A 209 25.80 -36.98 -20.56
C ASN A 209 26.62 -35.77 -20.10
N ASP A 210 27.80 -35.54 -20.70
CA ASP A 210 28.63 -34.36 -20.41
C ASP A 210 27.88 -33.05 -20.77
N ILE A 211 27.12 -33.05 -21.88
CA ILE A 211 26.23 -31.94 -22.26
C ILE A 211 25.12 -31.74 -21.23
N LYS A 212 24.48 -32.80 -20.72
CA LYS A 212 23.44 -32.68 -19.67
C LYS A 212 24.01 -32.14 -18.37
N VAL A 213 25.16 -32.66 -17.91
CA VAL A 213 25.82 -32.19 -16.68
C VAL A 213 26.22 -30.72 -16.81
N THR A 214 26.80 -30.31 -17.94
CA THR A 214 27.16 -28.91 -18.17
C THR A 214 25.94 -27.99 -18.33
N GLN A 215 24.82 -28.48 -18.88
CA GLN A 215 23.53 -27.77 -18.86
C GLN A 215 23.00 -27.58 -17.43
N GLU A 216 23.00 -28.63 -16.60
CA GLU A 216 22.57 -28.55 -15.19
C GLU A 216 23.45 -27.58 -14.38
N GLU A 217 24.77 -27.58 -14.59
CA GLU A 217 25.67 -26.60 -14.00
C GLU A 217 25.39 -25.16 -14.46
N LEU A 218 25.02 -24.99 -15.73
CA LEU A 218 24.68 -23.69 -16.30
C LEU A 218 23.35 -23.18 -15.72
N PHE A 219 22.33 -24.03 -15.59
CA PHE A 219 21.08 -23.71 -14.89
C PHE A 219 21.30 -23.35 -13.42
N LYS A 220 22.14 -24.10 -12.69
CA LYS A 220 22.52 -23.76 -11.31
C LYS A 220 23.20 -22.39 -11.21
N LYS A 221 24.09 -22.07 -12.16
CA LYS A 221 24.74 -20.75 -12.26
C LYS A 221 23.73 -19.64 -12.57
N ILE A 222 22.83 -19.83 -13.55
CA ILE A 222 21.74 -18.88 -13.85
C ILE A 222 20.91 -18.60 -12.59
N SER A 223 20.42 -19.64 -11.91
CA SER A 223 19.62 -19.48 -10.70
C SER A 223 20.37 -18.77 -9.57
N SER A 224 21.68 -19.00 -9.43
CA SER A 224 22.51 -18.23 -8.48
C SER A 224 22.71 -16.76 -8.87
N TYR A 225 22.73 -16.44 -10.17
CA TYR A 225 22.78 -15.05 -10.66
C TYR A 225 21.43 -14.35 -10.53
N GLU A 226 20.31 -15.05 -10.74
CA GLU A 226 18.95 -14.55 -10.50
C GLU A 226 18.77 -14.20 -9.01
N GLN A 227 19.09 -15.12 -8.10
CA GLN A 227 19.07 -14.84 -6.65
C GLN A 227 19.95 -13.66 -6.23
N LEU A 228 21.13 -13.53 -6.86
CA LEU A 228 22.03 -12.40 -6.60
C LEU A 228 21.47 -11.09 -7.16
N PHE A 229 20.82 -11.12 -8.33
CA PHE A 229 20.15 -9.98 -8.93
C PHE A 229 18.97 -9.50 -8.07
N ASP A 230 18.10 -10.41 -7.62
CA ASP A 230 16.99 -10.11 -6.72
C ASP A 230 17.50 -9.44 -5.43
N SER A 231 18.56 -10.01 -4.82
CA SER A 231 19.18 -9.43 -3.62
C SER A 231 19.82 -8.04 -3.85
N HIS A 232 20.27 -7.75 -5.07
CA HIS A 232 20.78 -6.44 -5.45
C HIS A 232 19.64 -5.44 -5.67
N GLU A 233 18.52 -5.85 -6.25
CA GLU A 233 17.31 -5.03 -6.40
C GLU A 233 16.70 -4.69 -5.03
N ASP A 234 16.62 -5.66 -4.12
CA ASP A 234 16.25 -5.43 -2.71
C ASP A 234 17.19 -4.42 -2.02
N LEU A 235 18.51 -4.57 -2.20
CA LEU A 235 19.47 -3.63 -1.60
C LEU A 235 19.38 -2.24 -2.24
N GLN A 236 19.08 -2.15 -3.53
CA GLN A 236 18.89 -0.90 -4.26
C GLN A 236 17.61 -0.17 -3.82
N THR A 237 16.51 -0.87 -3.61
CA THR A 237 15.26 -0.27 -3.08
C THR A 237 15.45 0.16 -1.62
N GLN A 238 16.15 -0.63 -0.79
CA GLN A 238 16.55 -0.21 0.56
C GLN A 238 17.42 1.07 0.55
N LEU A 239 18.38 1.17 -0.38
CA LEU A 239 19.22 2.36 -0.52
C LEU A 239 18.41 3.59 -0.95
N GLN A 240 17.47 3.44 -1.89
CA GLN A 240 16.55 4.52 -2.28
C GLN A 240 15.65 4.97 -1.11
N ASN A 241 15.15 4.03 -0.30
CA ASN A 241 14.38 4.34 0.91
C ASN A 241 15.24 5.10 1.94
N CYS A 242 16.49 4.66 2.16
CA CYS A 242 17.46 5.38 2.99
C CYS A 242 17.73 6.81 2.48
N GLU A 243 17.85 7.01 1.16
CA GLU A 243 18.00 8.36 0.59
C GLU A 243 16.78 9.26 0.83
N VAL A 244 15.56 8.72 0.73
CA VAL A 244 14.32 9.46 1.04
C VAL A 244 14.29 9.84 2.52
N ILE A 245 14.59 8.91 3.41
CA ILE A 245 14.68 9.16 4.86
C ILE A 245 15.73 10.25 5.16
N ILE A 246 16.92 10.19 4.52
CA ILE A 246 17.96 11.22 4.69
C ILE A 246 17.50 12.59 4.15
N LYS A 247 16.72 12.65 3.07
CA LYS A 247 16.13 13.91 2.57
C LYS A 247 15.13 14.49 3.57
N ASN A 248 14.24 13.67 4.11
CA ASN A 248 13.26 14.08 5.12
C ASN A 248 13.96 14.58 6.40
N LEU A 249 14.91 13.82 6.94
CA LEU A 249 15.69 14.24 8.12
C LEU A 249 16.48 15.54 7.90
N ARG A 250 16.93 15.83 6.67
CA ARG A 250 17.55 17.13 6.33
C ARG A 250 16.54 18.27 6.30
N GLN A 251 15.33 18.03 5.82
CA GLN A 251 14.23 19.00 5.86
C GLN A 251 13.80 19.30 7.31
N ASP A 252 13.67 18.27 8.14
CA ASP A 252 13.32 18.43 9.57
C ASP A 252 14.41 19.19 10.33
N ASN A 253 15.69 18.90 10.08
CA ASN A 253 16.80 19.68 10.65
C ASN A 253 16.79 21.15 10.19
N ALA A 254 16.36 21.45 8.95
CA ALA A 254 16.21 22.83 8.50
C ALA A 254 15.06 23.54 9.23
N GLN A 255 13.89 22.90 9.36
CA GLN A 255 12.75 23.43 10.11
C GLN A 255 13.06 23.63 11.60
N LEU A 256 13.82 22.70 12.21
CA LEU A 256 14.27 22.81 13.59
C LEU A 256 15.22 24.00 13.77
N LYS A 257 16.18 24.19 12.86
CA LYS A 257 17.09 25.34 12.88
C LYS A 257 16.37 26.68 12.68
N ASP A 258 15.37 26.73 11.81
CA ASP A 258 14.52 27.92 11.64
C ASP A 258 13.74 28.20 12.93
N SER A 259 13.21 27.16 13.59
CA SER A 259 12.51 27.26 14.87
C SER A 259 13.42 27.73 16.01
N GLU A 260 14.67 27.24 16.08
CA GLU A 260 15.70 27.72 17.00
C GLU A 260 16.00 29.21 16.78
N SER A 261 16.12 29.65 15.53
CA SER A 261 16.35 31.07 15.21
C SER A 261 15.18 31.96 15.65
N GLN A 262 13.93 31.49 15.51
CA GLN A 262 12.75 32.20 16.01
C GLN A 262 12.72 32.25 17.54
N LEU A 263 13.13 31.16 18.21
CA LEU A 263 13.18 31.08 19.67
C LEU A 263 14.24 32.03 20.25
N GLU A 264 15.41 32.12 19.62
CA GLU A 264 16.46 33.08 20.04
C GLU A 264 16.01 34.54 19.80
N ASN A 265 15.41 34.85 18.65
CA ASN A 265 14.80 36.17 18.39
C ASN A 265 13.74 36.53 19.46
N LYS A 266 12.90 35.57 19.88
CA LYS A 266 11.90 35.78 20.94
C LYS A 266 12.52 35.91 22.33
N LYS A 267 13.66 35.27 22.57
CA LYS A 267 14.44 35.40 23.80
C LYS A 267 15.09 36.79 23.89
N GLU A 268 15.67 37.29 22.80
CA GLU A 268 16.16 38.68 22.69
C GLU A 268 15.02 39.70 22.91
N GLU A 269 13.84 39.47 22.30
CA GLU A 269 12.66 40.32 22.52
C GLU A 269 12.26 40.34 24.01
N VAL A 270 12.18 39.18 24.67
CA VAL A 270 11.89 39.07 26.11
C VAL A 270 12.95 39.74 26.97
N GLU A 271 14.23 39.66 26.60
CA GLU A 271 15.33 40.30 27.33
C GLU A 271 15.28 41.84 27.19
N SER A 272 14.93 42.35 26.00
CA SER A 272 14.66 43.78 25.79
C SER A 272 13.45 44.28 26.60
N LEU A 273 12.38 43.48 26.66
CA LEU A 273 11.18 43.78 27.46
C LEU A 273 11.47 43.75 28.97
N ARG A 274 12.34 42.84 29.44
CA ARG A 274 12.83 42.82 30.82
C ARG A 274 13.66 44.07 31.14
N SER A 275 14.59 44.44 30.27
CA SER A 275 15.44 45.64 30.45
C SER A 275 14.61 46.93 30.49
N THR A 276 13.60 47.05 29.63
CA THR A 276 12.67 48.20 29.64
C THR A 276 11.76 48.22 30.87
N LEU A 277 11.26 47.07 31.33
CA LEU A 277 10.49 46.96 32.58
C LEU A 277 11.34 47.36 33.80
N GLU A 278 12.59 46.90 33.86
CA GLU A 278 13.56 47.26 34.90
C GLU A 278 13.82 48.78 34.92
N MET A 279 14.02 49.41 33.76
CA MET A 279 14.14 50.88 33.67
C MET A 279 12.88 51.62 34.16
N GLU A 280 11.68 51.14 33.86
CA GLU A 280 10.44 51.76 34.38
C GLU A 280 10.27 51.54 35.89
N HIS A 281 10.66 50.38 36.43
CA HIS A 281 10.71 50.16 37.88
C HIS A 281 11.68 51.13 38.57
N GLN A 282 12.89 51.33 38.04
CA GLN A 282 13.84 52.29 38.60
C GLN A 282 13.34 53.74 38.52
N LYS A 283 12.66 54.13 37.43
CA LYS A 283 11.99 55.44 37.34
C LYS A 283 10.83 55.57 38.33
N PHE A 284 10.08 54.50 38.57
CA PHE A 284 8.99 54.49 39.54
C PHE A 284 9.52 54.66 40.96
N GLU A 285 10.53 53.88 41.36
CA GLU A 285 11.20 54.04 42.65
C GLU A 285 11.78 55.45 42.85
N GLN A 286 12.34 56.05 41.80
CA GLN A 286 12.86 57.42 41.90
C GLN A 286 11.73 58.42 42.15
N ARG A 287 10.62 58.32 41.41
CA ARG A 287 9.42 59.15 41.67
C ARG A 287 8.85 58.92 43.08
N GLU A 288 8.88 57.70 43.59
CA GLU A 288 8.43 57.39 44.95
C GLU A 288 9.33 58.09 45.99
N LYS A 289 10.66 58.01 45.82
CA LYS A 289 11.64 58.74 46.66
C LYS A 289 11.42 60.26 46.58
N ASP A 290 11.23 60.80 45.39
CA ASP A 290 10.99 62.23 45.16
C ASP A 290 9.67 62.70 45.84
N MET A 291 8.59 61.91 45.72
CA MET A 291 7.31 62.18 46.40
C MET A 291 7.41 62.09 47.93
N ILE A 292 8.20 61.15 48.47
CA ILE A 292 8.44 61.07 49.93
C ILE A 292 9.16 62.33 50.42
N ILE A 293 10.18 62.80 49.69
CA ILE A 293 10.89 64.06 50.00
C ILE A 293 9.93 65.26 49.91
N GLU A 294 9.07 65.32 48.89
CA GLU A 294 8.05 66.38 48.79
C GLU A 294 7.08 66.35 49.97
N ILE A 295 6.58 65.17 50.38
CA ILE A 295 5.71 65.02 51.56
C ILE A 295 6.41 65.49 52.84
N ASP A 296 7.68 65.12 53.07
CA ASP A 296 8.41 65.54 54.26
C ASP A 296 8.75 67.04 54.27
N THR A 297 9.04 67.65 53.11
CA THR A 297 9.23 69.10 53.00
C THR A 297 7.92 69.87 53.20
N LEU A 298 6.80 69.40 52.64
CA LEU A 298 5.46 69.98 52.88
C LEU A 298 5.04 69.84 54.34
N LYS A 299 5.32 68.70 54.97
CA LYS A 299 5.07 68.45 56.39
C LYS A 299 5.92 69.37 57.28
N SER A 300 7.18 69.59 56.94
CA SER A 300 8.07 70.52 57.65
C SER A 300 7.59 71.97 57.50
N SER A 301 7.25 72.41 56.29
CA SER A 301 6.68 73.74 56.02
C SER A 301 5.33 73.95 56.71
N SER A 302 4.46 72.94 56.72
CA SER A 302 3.20 72.97 57.45
C SER A 302 3.42 73.05 58.96
N GLN A 303 4.37 72.29 59.52
CA GLN A 303 4.74 72.38 60.93
C GLN A 303 5.29 73.76 61.28
N GLU A 304 6.15 74.34 60.44
CA GLU A 304 6.64 75.72 60.59
C GLU A 304 5.47 76.71 60.60
N GLN A 305 4.54 76.62 59.64
CA GLN A 305 3.34 77.47 59.60
C GLN A 305 2.46 77.28 60.85
N VAL A 306 2.29 76.06 61.35
CA VAL A 306 1.58 75.80 62.61
C VAL A 306 2.29 76.52 63.77
N THR A 307 3.61 76.40 63.91
CA THR A 307 4.34 77.12 64.98
C THR A 307 4.30 78.64 64.82
N GLN A 308 4.26 79.16 63.59
CA GLN A 308 4.05 80.59 63.31
C GLN A 308 2.62 81.04 63.68
N LEU A 309 1.61 80.20 63.43
CA LEU A 309 0.23 80.47 63.84
C LEU A 309 0.03 80.34 65.35
N GLU A 310 0.68 79.38 66.01
CA GLU A 310 0.68 79.24 67.47
C GLU A 310 1.36 80.42 68.16
N THR A 311 2.54 80.84 67.68
CA THR A 311 3.22 82.05 68.20
C THR A 311 2.43 83.33 67.88
N SER A 312 1.77 83.42 66.73
CA SER A 312 0.86 84.52 66.40
C SER A 312 -0.40 84.52 67.28
N LEU A 313 -0.97 83.36 67.59
CA LEU A 313 -2.10 83.20 68.51
C LEU A 313 -1.71 83.58 69.94
N GLU A 314 -0.54 83.18 70.42
CA GLU A 314 -0.06 83.58 71.74
C GLU A 314 0.27 85.08 71.78
N GLN A 315 0.84 85.66 70.71
CA GLN A 315 0.95 87.12 70.57
C GLN A 315 -0.42 87.81 70.54
N LEU A 316 -1.42 87.23 69.89
CA LEU A 316 -2.79 87.75 69.84
C LEU A 316 -3.50 87.60 71.18
N ARG A 317 -3.20 86.56 71.96
CA ARG A 317 -3.66 86.36 73.34
C ARG A 317 -3.06 87.38 74.29
N ILE A 318 -1.73 87.59 74.24
CA ILE A 318 -1.04 88.67 74.95
C ILE A 318 -1.62 90.03 74.54
N LYS A 319 -1.88 90.24 73.24
CA LYS A 319 -2.56 91.43 72.74
C LYS A 319 -3.97 91.52 73.28
N LEU A 320 -4.76 90.44 73.37
CA LEU A 320 -6.13 90.43 73.89
C LEU A 320 -6.17 90.77 75.38
N ASP A 321 -5.27 90.19 76.19
CA ASP A 321 -5.07 90.56 77.60
C ASP A 321 -4.71 92.05 77.74
N SER A 322 -3.92 92.61 76.81
CA SER A 322 -3.62 94.05 76.77
C SER A 322 -4.75 94.92 76.18
N SER A 323 -5.63 94.34 75.35
CA SER A 323 -6.69 95.02 74.58
C SER A 323 -8.05 94.99 75.27
N SER A 324 -8.23 94.13 76.27
CA SER A 324 -9.37 94.14 77.22
C SER A 324 -9.52 95.47 78.00
N LYS A 325 -8.67 96.47 77.73
CA LYS A 325 -8.73 97.84 78.24
C LYS A 325 -9.06 98.93 77.20
N LYS A 326 -9.40 98.62 75.95
CA LYS A 326 -9.82 99.64 74.97
C LYS A 326 -11.03 99.24 74.12
N ASP A 327 -12.08 100.05 74.28
CA ASP A 327 -13.37 99.98 73.58
C ASP A 327 -13.31 100.20 72.06
N GLN A 328 -14.23 99.52 71.39
CA GLN A 328 -15.10 99.98 70.29
C GLN A 328 -14.50 100.81 69.13
N LYS A 329 -14.72 100.32 67.90
CA LYS A 329 -15.74 100.90 66.99
C LYS A 329 -16.01 100.04 65.75
N GLU A 330 -17.27 100.05 65.33
CA GLU A 330 -17.74 99.50 64.04
C GLU A 330 -17.18 100.29 62.85
N PRO A 331 -17.03 99.64 61.68
CA PRO A 331 -17.09 100.32 60.39
C PRO A 331 -18.31 99.88 59.56
N VAL A 332 -18.99 100.89 59.02
CA VAL A 332 -20.16 100.84 58.11
C VAL A 332 -19.91 99.94 56.88
N PRO A 333 -20.91 99.16 56.41
CA PRO A 333 -20.74 98.30 55.23
C PRO A 333 -20.62 99.10 53.93
N ASN A 334 -19.52 98.85 53.19
CA ASN A 334 -19.24 99.47 51.90
C ASN A 334 -19.89 98.68 50.75
N TYR A 335 -21.09 99.07 50.34
CA TYR A 335 -21.89 98.35 49.34
C TYR A 335 -21.21 98.13 47.98
N LYS A 336 -20.18 98.93 47.62
CA LYS A 336 -19.43 98.74 46.36
C LYS A 336 -18.44 97.57 46.41
N GLU A 337 -17.77 97.38 47.54
CA GLU A 337 -16.89 96.20 47.72
C GLU A 337 -17.73 94.92 47.71
N ASN A 338 -18.92 94.93 48.33
CA ASN A 338 -19.85 93.80 48.27
C ASN A 338 -20.27 93.46 46.83
N GLU A 339 -20.51 94.45 45.96
CA GLU A 339 -20.83 94.18 44.55
C GLU A 339 -19.64 93.60 43.78
N GLU A 340 -18.42 94.06 44.04
CA GLU A 340 -17.21 93.45 43.46
C GLU A 340 -16.93 92.04 43.98
N ILE A 341 -17.20 91.77 45.26
CA ILE A 341 -17.08 90.45 45.88
C ILE A 341 -18.11 89.50 45.24
N LEU A 342 -19.39 89.92 45.14
CA LEU A 342 -20.44 89.15 44.47
C LEU A 342 -20.13 88.87 42.99
N ARG A 343 -19.49 89.82 42.28
CA ARG A 343 -19.03 89.60 40.90
C ARG A 343 -17.87 88.60 40.85
N LYS A 344 -16.90 88.66 41.77
CA LYS A 344 -15.80 87.69 41.88
C LYS A 344 -16.30 86.29 42.25
N GLU A 345 -17.29 86.19 43.12
CA GLU A 345 -17.98 84.94 43.46
C GLU A 345 -18.77 84.37 42.27
N LEU A 346 -19.50 85.20 41.52
CA LEU A 346 -20.15 84.76 40.28
C LEU A 346 -19.14 84.27 39.24
N GLU A 347 -17.99 84.93 39.10
CA GLU A 347 -16.94 84.51 38.16
C GLU A 347 -16.27 83.20 38.61
N SER A 348 -16.03 83.01 39.93
CA SER A 348 -15.49 81.76 40.47
C SER A 348 -16.50 80.61 40.38
N LEU A 349 -17.80 80.88 40.56
CA LEU A 349 -18.88 79.90 40.35
C LEU A 349 -19.02 79.51 38.88
N LYS A 350 -18.92 80.46 37.93
CA LYS A 350 -18.87 80.14 36.49
C LYS A 350 -17.66 79.28 36.15
N PHE A 351 -16.48 79.64 36.67
CA PHE A 351 -15.25 78.89 36.43
C PHE A 351 -15.34 77.47 37.01
N SER A 352 -15.84 77.32 38.24
CA SER A 352 -16.13 76.03 38.87
C SER A 352 -17.16 75.20 38.08
N SER A 353 -18.24 75.84 37.61
CA SER A 353 -19.25 75.18 36.76
C SER A 353 -18.65 74.70 35.44
N SER A 354 -17.81 75.51 34.78
CA SER A 354 -17.12 75.13 33.55
C SER A 354 -16.09 74.03 33.77
N GLN A 355 -15.37 74.03 34.91
CA GLN A 355 -14.50 72.91 35.30
C GLN A 355 -15.29 71.62 35.56
N LEU A 356 -16.45 71.71 36.21
CA LEU A 356 -17.34 70.56 36.42
C LEU A 356 -17.87 70.03 35.09
N GLU A 357 -18.32 70.92 34.20
CA GLU A 357 -18.80 70.58 32.86
C GLU A 357 -17.70 69.90 32.03
N ASN A 358 -16.48 70.45 32.02
CA ASN A 358 -15.32 69.83 31.36
C ASN A 358 -14.92 68.48 31.97
N SER A 359 -15.08 68.31 33.29
CA SER A 359 -14.85 67.01 33.96
C SER A 359 -15.92 65.98 33.61
N LEU A 360 -17.18 66.42 33.45
CA LEU A 360 -18.30 65.57 33.06
C LEU A 360 -18.23 65.19 31.58
N THR A 361 -17.92 66.12 30.67
CA THR A 361 -17.72 65.80 29.25
C THR A 361 -16.53 64.86 29.04
N GLY A 362 -15.41 65.08 29.75
CA GLY A 362 -14.28 64.15 29.76
C GLY A 362 -14.67 62.74 30.24
N LYS A 363 -15.45 62.64 31.33
CA LYS A 363 -15.99 61.36 31.81
C LYS A 363 -16.98 60.71 30.84
N ILE A 364 -17.76 61.50 30.12
CA ILE A 364 -18.66 61.00 29.07
C ILE A 364 -17.83 60.42 27.92
N SER A 365 -16.82 61.11 27.42
CA SER A 365 -15.92 60.56 26.38
C SER A 365 -15.15 59.32 26.85
N ASP A 366 -14.73 59.27 28.12
CA ASP A 366 -14.09 58.08 28.71
C ASP A 366 -15.05 56.89 28.81
N LEU A 367 -16.34 57.12 29.03
CA LEU A 367 -17.36 56.08 29.07
C LEU A 367 -17.77 55.64 27.66
N GLU A 368 -17.88 56.57 26.71
CA GLU A 368 -18.15 56.27 25.30
C GLU A 368 -17.02 55.47 24.65
N THR A 369 -15.77 55.84 24.88
CA THR A 369 -14.60 55.07 24.41
C THR A 369 -14.56 53.67 25.01
N LYS A 370 -14.82 53.51 26.32
CA LYS A 370 -14.94 52.20 26.97
C LYS A 370 -16.12 51.38 26.44
N LEU A 371 -17.26 52.00 26.17
CA LEU A 371 -18.43 51.34 25.60
C LEU A 371 -18.14 50.84 24.18
N ASN A 372 -17.49 51.65 23.35
CA ASN A 372 -17.04 51.26 22.01
C ASN A 372 -16.00 50.13 22.05
N GLN A 373 -15.03 50.18 22.96
CA GLN A 373 -14.06 49.10 23.18
C GLN A 373 -14.75 47.79 23.62
N LEU A 374 -15.69 47.86 24.55
CA LEU A 374 -16.47 46.70 24.99
C LEU A 374 -17.31 46.14 23.83
N GLN A 375 -17.97 46.98 23.05
CA GLN A 375 -18.76 46.57 21.88
C GLN A 375 -17.88 45.92 20.80
N GLN A 376 -16.67 46.43 20.55
CA GLN A 376 -15.70 45.80 19.65
C GLN A 376 -15.20 44.45 20.18
N SER A 377 -14.92 44.34 21.48
CA SER A 377 -14.54 43.06 22.09
C SER A 377 -15.70 42.03 22.05
N SER A 378 -16.94 42.49 22.17
CA SER A 378 -18.13 41.65 22.08
C SER A 378 -18.33 41.10 20.66
N SER A 379 -18.16 41.91 19.62
CA SER A 379 -18.29 41.44 18.24
C SER A 379 -17.15 40.50 17.82
N GLN A 380 -15.93 40.72 18.35
CA GLN A 380 -14.82 39.78 18.19
C GLN A 380 -15.10 38.43 18.85
N LEU A 381 -15.58 38.42 20.10
CA LEU A 381 -15.96 37.20 20.81
C LEU A 381 -17.13 36.48 20.13
N GLU A 382 -18.12 37.21 19.61
CA GLU A 382 -19.25 36.63 18.88
C GLU A 382 -18.82 35.97 17.56
N GLY A 383 -17.91 36.61 16.80
CA GLY A 383 -17.29 36.02 15.61
C GLY A 383 -16.46 34.76 15.92
N GLN A 384 -15.67 34.77 16.99
CA GLN A 384 -14.97 33.58 17.47
C GLN A 384 -15.94 32.45 17.86
N LEU A 385 -17.02 32.78 18.56
CA LEU A 385 -18.05 31.82 18.97
C LEU A 385 -18.78 31.22 17.77
N GLN A 386 -19.05 32.02 16.72
CA GLN A 386 -19.60 31.54 15.46
C GLN A 386 -18.64 30.61 14.71
N SER A 387 -17.34 30.94 14.65
CA SER A 387 -16.31 30.08 14.07
C SER A 387 -16.19 28.73 14.81
N VAL A 388 -16.20 28.75 16.15
CA VAL A 388 -16.21 27.52 16.97
C VAL A 388 -17.47 26.69 16.76
N ARG A 389 -18.64 27.32 16.56
CA ARG A 389 -19.88 26.61 16.21
C ARG A 389 -19.78 25.90 14.86
N GLN A 390 -19.30 26.58 13.83
CA GLN A 390 -19.10 25.99 12.49
C GLN A 390 -18.09 24.83 12.53
N LEU A 391 -17.00 24.98 13.30
CA LEU A 391 -16.02 23.92 13.49
C LEU A 391 -16.63 22.72 14.22
N ASN A 392 -17.40 22.93 15.30
CA ASN A 392 -18.11 21.85 16.00
C ASN A 392 -19.12 21.14 15.09
N GLU A 393 -19.90 21.87 14.28
CA GLU A 393 -20.82 21.28 13.31
C GLU A 393 -20.09 20.42 12.26
N SER A 394 -18.94 20.88 11.75
CA SER A 394 -18.09 20.08 10.86
C SER A 394 -17.53 18.82 11.53
N LEU A 395 -17.21 18.89 12.83
CA LEU A 395 -16.72 17.75 13.61
C LEU A 395 -17.83 16.76 13.92
N GLU A 396 -19.06 17.21 14.20
CA GLU A 396 -20.23 16.36 14.40
C GLU A 396 -20.59 15.58 13.11
N ILE A 397 -20.55 16.24 11.95
CA ILE A 397 -20.73 15.58 10.65
C ILE A 397 -19.64 14.52 10.44
N ARG A 398 -18.35 14.89 10.64
CA ARG A 398 -17.23 13.96 10.46
C ARG A 398 -17.31 12.76 11.41
N LEU A 399 -17.74 12.97 12.66
CA LEU A 399 -17.91 11.91 13.66
C LEU A 399 -19.08 10.99 13.30
N SER A 400 -20.17 11.53 12.75
CA SER A 400 -21.29 10.76 12.19
C SER A 400 -20.86 9.85 11.04
N ASP A 401 -20.10 10.38 10.08
CA ASP A 401 -19.63 9.60 8.92
C ASP A 401 -18.59 8.55 9.31
N GLU A 402 -17.65 8.90 10.21
CA GLU A 402 -16.71 7.95 10.82
C GLU A 402 -17.44 6.82 11.59
N SER A 403 -18.56 7.14 12.26
CA SER A 403 -19.41 6.14 12.91
C SER A 403 -20.07 5.18 11.92
N LYS A 404 -20.57 5.68 10.78
CA LYS A 404 -21.13 4.85 9.71
C LYS A 404 -20.05 3.95 9.08
N ASN A 405 -18.86 4.49 8.84
CA ASN A 405 -17.73 3.72 8.29
C ASN A 405 -17.32 2.59 9.25
N ARG A 406 -17.30 2.84 10.56
CA ARG A 406 -17.05 1.80 11.57
C ARG A 406 -18.13 0.72 11.59
N GLU A 407 -19.40 1.09 11.45
CA GLU A 407 -20.51 0.15 11.36
C GLU A 407 -20.40 -0.73 10.10
N GLN A 408 -20.12 -0.13 8.94
CA GLN A 408 -19.87 -0.88 7.69
C GLN A 408 -18.65 -1.81 7.80
N ASN A 409 -17.55 -1.36 8.40
CA ASN A 409 -16.37 -2.18 8.62
C ASN A 409 -16.61 -3.31 9.61
N ALA A 410 -17.45 -3.11 10.64
CA ALA A 410 -17.87 -4.17 11.55
C ALA A 410 -18.72 -5.24 10.86
N VAL A 411 -19.61 -4.84 9.94
CA VAL A 411 -20.39 -5.78 9.11
C VAL A 411 -19.46 -6.60 8.20
N LYS A 412 -18.53 -5.94 7.47
CA LYS A 412 -17.52 -6.61 6.63
C LYS A 412 -16.64 -7.57 7.43
N LEU A 413 -16.22 -7.19 8.64
CA LEU A 413 -15.46 -8.05 9.54
C LEU A 413 -16.27 -9.32 9.90
N GLN A 414 -17.56 -9.16 10.20
CA GLN A 414 -18.44 -10.29 10.53
C GLN A 414 -18.68 -11.21 9.32
N GLU A 415 -18.71 -10.66 8.11
CA GLU A 415 -18.80 -11.42 6.87
C GLU A 415 -17.52 -12.24 6.61
N LEU A 416 -16.35 -11.60 6.67
CA LEU A 416 -15.05 -12.27 6.57
C LEU A 416 -14.82 -13.32 7.67
N GLN A 417 -15.37 -13.11 8.88
CA GLN A 417 -15.37 -14.11 9.95
C GLN A 417 -16.19 -15.34 9.56
N ARG A 418 -17.41 -15.17 9.04
CA ARG A 418 -18.24 -16.29 8.56
C ARG A 418 -17.60 -17.00 7.37
N GLU A 419 -16.91 -16.30 6.48
CA GLU A 419 -16.16 -16.92 5.39
C GLU A 419 -14.97 -17.73 5.90
N ASN A 420 -14.21 -17.20 6.87
CA ASN A 420 -13.15 -17.96 7.54
C ASN A 420 -13.68 -19.21 8.25
N GLU A 421 -14.87 -19.14 8.88
CA GLU A 421 -15.53 -20.31 9.48
C GLU A 421 -15.92 -21.35 8.41
N LYS A 422 -16.52 -20.93 7.29
CA LYS A 422 -16.83 -21.82 6.15
C LYS A 422 -15.57 -22.49 5.58
N LEU A 423 -14.49 -21.73 5.40
CA LEU A 423 -13.21 -22.24 4.88
C LEU A 423 -12.55 -23.21 5.87
N ARG A 424 -12.61 -22.92 7.18
CA ARG A 424 -12.14 -23.86 8.22
C ARG A 424 -12.94 -25.16 8.23
N ASN A 425 -14.26 -25.09 8.09
CA ASN A 425 -15.10 -26.28 8.00
C ASN A 425 -14.78 -27.10 6.74
N SER A 426 -14.67 -26.45 5.57
CA SER A 426 -14.27 -27.11 4.32
C SER A 426 -12.87 -27.76 4.39
N LEU A 427 -11.92 -27.11 5.07
CA LEU A 427 -10.60 -27.68 5.34
C LEU A 427 -10.69 -28.89 6.28
N GLN A 428 -11.53 -28.82 7.33
CA GLN A 428 -11.77 -29.92 8.25
C GLN A 428 -12.41 -31.12 7.54
N ASP A 429 -13.43 -30.89 6.70
CA ASP A 429 -14.07 -31.93 5.88
C ASP A 429 -13.03 -32.62 4.98
N SER A 430 -12.15 -31.84 4.33
CA SER A 430 -11.06 -32.36 3.50
C SER A 430 -10.01 -33.17 4.28
N ILE A 431 -9.71 -32.77 5.52
CA ILE A 431 -8.85 -33.53 6.45
C ILE A 431 -9.53 -34.85 6.85
N GLU A 432 -10.84 -34.85 7.10
CA GLU A 432 -11.59 -36.06 7.43
C GLU A 432 -11.68 -37.03 6.24
N ASP A 433 -11.88 -36.53 5.02
CA ASP A 433 -11.81 -37.31 3.78
C ASP A 433 -10.41 -37.90 3.54
N TYR A 434 -9.34 -37.12 3.78
CA TYR A 434 -7.97 -37.62 3.70
C TYR A 434 -7.72 -38.74 4.73
N ASN A 435 -8.12 -38.55 5.98
CA ASN A 435 -8.00 -39.57 7.03
C ASN A 435 -8.81 -40.84 6.69
N LEU A 436 -9.99 -40.69 6.09
CA LEU A 436 -10.80 -41.82 5.61
C LEU A 436 -10.12 -42.56 4.45
N LEU A 437 -9.48 -41.82 3.53
CA LEU A 437 -8.72 -42.39 2.43
C LEU A 437 -7.46 -43.11 2.92
N GLN A 438 -6.74 -42.54 3.89
CA GLN A 438 -5.59 -43.17 4.55
C GLN A 438 -6.00 -44.48 5.23
N ARG A 439 -7.07 -44.49 6.05
CA ARG A 439 -7.59 -45.72 6.66
C ARG A 439 -8.00 -46.77 5.62
N LYS A 440 -8.60 -46.35 4.48
CA LYS A 440 -8.92 -47.27 3.37
C LYS A 440 -7.65 -47.85 2.72
N TYR A 441 -6.57 -47.07 2.63
CA TYR A 441 -5.27 -47.53 2.16
C TYR A 441 -4.64 -48.54 3.14
N GLU A 442 -4.59 -48.20 4.43
CA GLU A 442 -4.10 -49.09 5.52
C GLU A 442 -4.87 -50.42 5.56
N ILE A 443 -6.20 -50.39 5.45
CA ILE A 443 -7.03 -51.61 5.35
C ILE A 443 -6.69 -52.43 4.10
N ARG A 444 -6.44 -51.81 2.95
CA ARG A 444 -6.00 -52.53 1.74
C ARG A 444 -4.60 -53.11 1.90
N GLN A 445 -3.68 -52.37 2.50
CA GLN A 445 -2.31 -52.82 2.78
C GLN A 445 -2.33 -54.05 3.70
N THR A 446 -2.99 -53.96 4.86
CA THR A 446 -3.14 -55.09 5.80
C THR A 446 -3.85 -56.30 5.19
N HIS A 447 -4.84 -56.10 4.30
CA HIS A 447 -5.43 -57.20 3.53
C HIS A 447 -4.45 -57.83 2.52
N LEU A 448 -3.58 -57.05 1.88
CA LEU A 448 -2.55 -57.58 0.99
C LEU A 448 -1.47 -58.33 1.78
N GLU A 449 -1.02 -57.77 2.91
CA GLU A 449 -0.08 -58.40 3.84
C GLU A 449 -0.66 -59.72 4.38
N SER A 450 -1.91 -59.72 4.85
CA SER A 450 -2.61 -60.93 5.31
C SER A 450 -2.85 -61.95 4.19
N ASN A 451 -3.06 -61.52 2.94
CA ASN A 451 -3.12 -62.43 1.78
C ASN A 451 -1.74 -62.98 1.37
N VAL A 452 -0.65 -62.29 1.68
CA VAL A 452 0.72 -62.80 1.52
C VAL A 452 1.06 -63.78 2.65
N GLU A 453 0.72 -63.45 3.89
CA GLU A 453 0.92 -64.32 5.06
C GLU A 453 0.06 -65.59 5.01
N SER A 454 -1.19 -65.52 4.55
CA SER A 454 -2.06 -66.70 4.43
C SER A 454 -1.68 -67.66 3.29
N ASN A 455 -0.81 -67.23 2.37
CA ASN A 455 -0.16 -68.12 1.40
C ASN A 455 1.11 -68.80 1.96
N LEU A 456 1.55 -68.46 3.18
CA LEU A 456 2.59 -69.19 3.91
C LEU A 456 1.94 -70.23 4.82
N VAL A 457 1.88 -71.48 4.32
CA VAL A 457 1.45 -72.63 5.12
C VAL A 457 2.31 -72.76 6.39
N PRO A 458 1.75 -72.76 7.61
CA PRO A 458 2.55 -72.81 8.82
C PRO A 458 3.07 -74.21 9.13
N THR A 459 4.38 -74.36 9.30
CA THR A 459 4.97 -75.51 9.99
C THR A 459 5.33 -75.19 11.43
N GLU A 460 4.53 -75.77 12.33
CA GLU A 460 4.93 -76.31 13.63
C GLU A 460 5.41 -75.40 14.78
N LYS A 461 4.65 -75.54 15.88
CA LYS A 461 5.08 -75.74 17.29
C LYS A 461 5.40 -74.53 18.19
N GLU A 462 4.61 -74.51 19.28
CA GLU A 462 5.06 -74.36 20.69
C GLU A 462 5.67 -72.99 21.12
N SER A 463 5.36 -72.41 22.29
CA SER A 463 4.50 -72.83 23.41
C SER A 463 4.20 -71.68 24.40
N LYS A 464 2.97 -71.68 24.92
CA LYS A 464 2.43 -71.18 26.23
C LYS A 464 2.91 -69.85 26.90
N PRO A 465 1.99 -69.13 27.58
CA PRO A 465 2.24 -67.83 28.22
C PRO A 465 2.49 -67.88 29.74
N SER A 466 2.98 -66.77 30.31
CA SER A 466 2.90 -66.36 31.73
C SER A 466 3.23 -64.85 31.79
N GLN A 467 2.38 -63.97 32.37
CA GLN A 467 2.40 -63.52 33.79
C GLN A 467 3.75 -62.92 34.24
N SER A 468 3.84 -61.81 34.99
CA SER A 468 2.87 -60.80 35.49
C SER A 468 3.62 -59.75 36.35
N LEU A 469 2.95 -58.66 36.75
CA LEU A 469 3.36 -57.63 37.74
C LEU A 469 4.38 -56.61 37.20
N ASP A 470 4.16 -55.29 37.19
CA ASP A 470 3.62 -54.31 38.15
C ASP A 470 4.59 -53.75 39.20
N VAL A 471 4.80 -52.42 39.06
CA VAL A 471 4.84 -51.40 40.13
C VAL A 471 6.20 -51.15 40.84
N PRO A 472 6.52 -49.88 41.20
CA PRO A 472 7.86 -49.31 40.99
C PRO A 472 8.48 -48.70 42.27
N HIS A 473 9.65 -48.05 42.21
CA HIS A 473 9.89 -46.76 42.90
C HIS A 473 11.21 -46.03 42.54
N ASN A 474 11.12 -44.69 42.47
CA ASN A 474 12.14 -43.64 42.59
C ASN A 474 13.62 -44.01 42.91
N GLN A 475 14.56 -43.36 42.22
CA GLN A 475 15.18 -42.10 42.73
C GLN A 475 15.93 -41.30 41.65
N LYS A 476 16.27 -40.05 42.00
CA LYS A 476 16.78 -38.96 41.14
C LYS A 476 18.26 -39.16 40.78
N ASP A 477 18.67 -38.64 39.62
CA ASP A 477 19.54 -37.45 39.58
C ASP A 477 19.62 -36.86 38.16
N GLY A 478 19.87 -35.55 38.07
CA GLY A 478 19.82 -34.82 36.80
C GLY A 478 21.20 -34.37 36.32
N THR A 479 21.51 -34.61 35.04
CA THR A 479 22.54 -33.86 34.28
C THR A 479 22.18 -33.89 32.79
N VAL A 480 22.41 -32.79 32.07
CA VAL A 480 22.08 -32.57 30.65
C VAL A 480 23.24 -31.79 30.02
N PRO A 481 23.60 -31.94 28.72
CA PRO A 481 23.51 -33.07 27.79
C PRO A 481 24.94 -33.53 27.36
N PRO A 482 25.12 -34.35 26.29
CA PRO A 482 25.31 -33.74 24.97
C PRO A 482 24.64 -34.48 23.79
N SER A 483 24.40 -33.75 22.69
CA SER A 483 24.09 -34.28 21.35
C SER A 483 25.35 -34.93 20.73
N PRO A 484 25.21 -35.94 19.85
CA PRO A 484 25.44 -35.61 18.43
C PRO A 484 24.60 -36.40 17.41
N ALA A 485 24.67 -35.92 16.16
CA ALA A 485 24.50 -36.61 14.88
C ALA A 485 23.08 -36.98 14.42
N GLU A 486 22.59 -36.14 13.50
CA GLU A 486 21.93 -36.49 12.24
C GLU A 486 22.09 -37.96 11.82
N GLU A 487 20.98 -38.68 11.62
CA GLU A 487 20.98 -40.01 11.00
C GLU A 487 20.16 -39.98 9.69
N ASP A 488 20.92 -40.08 8.60
CA ASP A 488 20.54 -39.82 7.21
C ASP A 488 19.79 -41.04 6.62
N TRP A 489 18.48 -40.92 6.41
CA TRP A 489 17.64 -42.03 5.94
C TRP A 489 17.82 -42.28 4.43
N MET A 490 18.85 -43.05 4.09
CA MET A 490 19.13 -43.48 2.72
C MET A 490 18.02 -44.39 2.13
N TYR A 491 17.57 -44.07 0.92
CA TYR A 491 16.70 -44.94 0.11
C TYR A 491 17.45 -46.20 -0.40
N PRO A 492 16.80 -47.37 -0.47
CA PRO A 492 17.39 -48.58 -1.05
C PRO A 492 17.36 -48.55 -2.60
N PRO A 493 18.46 -48.94 -3.29
CA PRO A 493 18.52 -48.90 -4.74
C PRO A 493 18.11 -50.21 -5.43
N ASN A 494 17.51 -50.08 -6.62
CA ASN A 494 17.47 -51.04 -7.74
C ASN A 494 16.94 -52.47 -7.50
N VAL A 495 15.71 -52.74 -7.97
CA VAL A 495 15.42 -53.98 -8.73
C VAL A 495 14.60 -53.64 -9.98
N SER A 496 15.27 -53.52 -11.12
CA SER A 496 14.65 -53.44 -12.45
C SER A 496 15.34 -54.40 -13.40
N GLN A 497 14.73 -55.57 -13.66
CA GLN A 497 14.86 -56.34 -14.91
C GLN A 497 14.07 -57.67 -14.86
N ILE A 498 13.03 -57.78 -15.68
CA ILE A 498 12.67 -58.93 -16.54
C ILE A 498 11.71 -58.37 -17.61
N SER A 499 11.81 -58.83 -18.85
CA SER A 499 11.19 -58.18 -20.02
C SER A 499 10.08 -58.99 -20.69
N SER A 500 9.15 -58.24 -21.30
CA SER A 500 8.55 -58.45 -22.65
C SER A 500 7.90 -59.80 -23.02
N MET A 501 6.61 -59.73 -23.35
CA MET A 501 6.03 -60.26 -24.60
C MET A 501 4.88 -59.31 -25.06
N GLY A 502 4.77 -59.03 -26.37
CA GLY A 502 3.65 -58.27 -26.98
C GLY A 502 2.62 -59.21 -27.63
N PRO A 503 1.84 -58.80 -28.66
CA PRO A 503 1.79 -57.51 -29.38
C PRO A 503 0.33 -56.92 -29.48
N PRO A 504 0.06 -55.82 -30.24
CA PRO A 504 -1.21 -55.08 -30.17
C PRO A 504 -2.23 -55.42 -31.27
N MET A 505 -3.48 -54.97 -31.10
CA MET A 505 -4.53 -54.91 -32.14
C MET A 505 -5.45 -53.70 -31.91
N ASP A 506 -5.40 -52.73 -32.82
CA ASP A 506 -6.52 -51.85 -33.12
C ASP A 506 -7.40 -52.54 -34.19
N PHE A 507 -8.72 -52.48 -34.08
CA PHE A 507 -9.62 -52.32 -35.25
C PHE A 507 -11.03 -51.89 -34.84
N GLU A 508 -11.72 -51.28 -35.79
CA GLU A 508 -12.96 -50.51 -35.66
C GLU A 508 -14.23 -51.36 -35.45
N SER A 509 -15.31 -50.74 -34.96
CA SER A 509 -16.53 -50.46 -35.76
C SER A 509 -17.89 -50.53 -35.01
N SER A 510 -18.67 -49.45 -35.22
CA SER A 510 -20.12 -49.44 -35.53
C SER A 510 -21.22 -49.88 -34.52
N SER A 511 -22.06 -48.89 -34.21
CA SER A 511 -23.55 -48.88 -34.26
C SER A 511 -24.40 -50.07 -33.77
N LEU A 512 -25.36 -49.75 -32.89
CA LEU A 512 -26.83 -49.94 -32.96
C LEU A 512 -27.41 -49.34 -31.65
N GLN A 513 -28.39 -48.42 -31.62
CA GLN A 513 -29.84 -48.59 -31.84
C GLN A 513 -30.49 -49.74 -31.04
N LYS A 514 -31.71 -49.65 -30.49
CA LYS A 514 -32.64 -48.56 -30.12
C LYS A 514 -33.86 -49.22 -29.41
N GLU A 515 -34.56 -48.48 -28.54
CA GLU A 515 -36.02 -48.64 -28.24
C GLU A 515 -36.59 -49.83 -27.43
N VAL A 516 -37.88 -49.70 -27.10
CA VAL A 516 -38.85 -50.61 -26.44
C VAL A 516 -38.84 -50.57 -24.89
N ASP A 517 -39.68 -49.76 -24.20
CA ASP A 517 -41.17 -49.79 -23.95
C ASP A 517 -41.55 -50.71 -22.75
N GLU A 518 -42.62 -50.55 -21.95
CA GLU A 518 -43.59 -49.46 -21.65
C GLU A 518 -44.34 -49.77 -20.31
N ILE A 519 -44.72 -48.74 -19.53
CA ILE A 519 -45.99 -48.54 -18.76
C ILE A 519 -46.46 -49.47 -17.58
N SER A 520 -47.09 -48.82 -16.58
CA SER A 520 -48.03 -49.29 -15.51
C SER A 520 -47.44 -49.24 -14.07
N ASP A 521 -48.04 -48.63 -13.02
CA ASP A 521 -49.25 -47.77 -12.89
C ASP A 521 -49.20 -46.83 -11.63
N ARG A 522 -50.17 -45.91 -11.53
CA ARG A 522 -50.49 -44.88 -10.46
C ARG A 522 -50.51 -45.33 -8.96
N PRO A 523 -50.77 -44.44 -7.95
CA PRO A 523 -50.55 -42.96 -7.74
C PRO A 523 -49.96 -42.62 -6.33
N PRO A 524 -49.68 -41.34 -5.94
CA PRO A 524 -50.63 -40.50 -5.14
C PRO A 524 -50.53 -38.94 -5.34
N ILE A 525 -51.62 -38.15 -5.21
CA ILE A 525 -51.99 -37.18 -4.10
C ILE A 525 -50.97 -36.02 -3.91
N GLU A 526 -51.22 -34.76 -4.37
CA GLU A 526 -51.93 -33.63 -3.69
C GLU A 526 -51.30 -33.27 -2.32
N ASP A 527 -50.92 -32.04 -1.91
CA ASP A 527 -50.85 -30.66 -2.46
C ASP A 527 -49.51 -30.04 -1.93
N ASP A 528 -48.98 -28.85 -2.24
CA ASP A 528 -49.62 -27.53 -2.29
C ASP A 528 -48.63 -26.50 -2.91
N LYS A 529 -49.06 -25.71 -3.90
CA LYS A 529 -48.27 -24.59 -4.48
C LYS A 529 -49.17 -23.58 -5.21
N LEU A 530 -49.65 -22.54 -4.51
CA LEU A 530 -50.02 -21.26 -5.13
C LEU A 530 -49.92 -20.07 -4.16
N SER A 531 -49.67 -18.89 -4.77
CA SER A 531 -50.04 -17.53 -4.32
C SER A 531 -49.14 -16.71 -3.37
N ILE A 532 -48.56 -15.61 -3.92
CA ILE A 532 -49.06 -14.20 -3.80
C ILE A 532 -49.36 -13.71 -2.35
N ASN A 533 -48.87 -12.56 -1.83
CA ASN A 533 -48.21 -11.38 -2.43
C ASN A 533 -47.57 -10.43 -1.38
N GLY A 534 -46.67 -9.52 -1.83
CA GLY A 534 -46.38 -8.18 -1.23
C GLY A 534 -45.25 -8.12 -0.18
N MET A 535 -44.30 -7.17 -0.22
CA MET A 535 -44.43 -5.74 -0.54
C MET A 535 -43.07 -5.09 -0.92
N ASP A 536 -43.11 -4.14 -1.87
CA ASP A 536 -42.17 -3.05 -2.21
C ASP A 536 -40.63 -3.28 -2.23
N ILE A 537 -40.09 -3.38 -3.45
CA ILE A 537 -38.69 -3.06 -3.79
C ILE A 537 -38.65 -1.62 -4.35
N PRO A 538 -37.79 -0.71 -3.85
CA PRO A 538 -37.65 0.64 -4.40
C PRO A 538 -37.08 0.66 -5.82
N GLU A 539 -37.64 1.53 -6.66
CA GLU A 539 -37.34 1.69 -8.09
C GLU A 539 -35.87 2.06 -8.39
N GLU A 540 -35.14 2.56 -7.40
CA GLU A 540 -33.73 2.98 -7.49
C GLU A 540 -32.75 1.79 -7.56
N ALA A 541 -33.11 0.60 -7.05
CA ALA A 541 -32.24 -0.57 -7.06
C ALA A 541 -32.12 -1.27 -8.42
N ALA A 542 -33.05 -1.02 -9.35
CA ALA A 542 -33.05 -1.62 -10.68
C ALA A 542 -32.00 -0.99 -11.64
N ALA A 543 -31.52 0.21 -11.33
CA ALA A 543 -30.62 0.98 -12.21
C ALA A 543 -29.12 0.65 -12.05
N MET A 544 -28.72 -0.04 -10.97
CA MET A 544 -27.31 -0.26 -10.62
C MET A 544 -26.78 -1.66 -10.97
N GLY A 545 -27.62 -2.56 -11.49
CA GLY A 545 -27.28 -3.99 -11.68
C GLY A 545 -26.70 -4.37 -13.06
N SER A 546 -26.72 -3.49 -14.08
CA SER A 546 -26.51 -3.91 -15.48
C SER A 546 -25.16 -3.50 -16.09
N HIS A 547 -24.07 -3.42 -15.30
CA HIS A 547 -22.79 -2.90 -15.83
C HIS A 547 -21.49 -3.54 -15.29
N VAL A 548 -21.46 -4.85 -15.01
CA VAL A 548 -20.21 -5.54 -14.61
C VAL A 548 -19.97 -6.90 -15.31
N HIS A 549 -20.92 -7.46 -16.08
CA HIS A 549 -20.76 -8.84 -16.60
C HIS A 549 -21.14 -9.05 -18.07
N GLU A 550 -20.45 -8.38 -19.01
CA GLU A 550 -20.50 -8.75 -20.44
C GLU A 550 -19.20 -8.42 -21.20
N LEU A 551 -18.14 -9.20 -20.97
CA LEU A 551 -16.88 -9.14 -21.75
C LEU A 551 -16.38 -10.54 -22.19
N HIS A 552 -17.30 -11.43 -22.59
CA HIS A 552 -16.95 -12.59 -23.43
C HIS A 552 -18.12 -12.93 -24.37
N SER A 553 -17.79 -13.36 -25.60
CA SER A 553 -18.70 -13.94 -26.62
C SER A 553 -19.45 -12.96 -27.55
N THR A 554 -18.73 -12.34 -28.50
CA THR A 554 -19.33 -11.77 -29.72
C THR A 554 -19.79 -12.87 -30.68
N SER A 555 -20.84 -13.62 -30.31
CA SER A 555 -21.47 -14.58 -31.21
C SER A 555 -22.50 -13.92 -32.12
N ARG A 556 -22.27 -14.08 -33.43
CA ARG A 556 -23.11 -13.63 -34.54
C ARG A 556 -24.59 -13.98 -34.34
N GLN A 557 -25.50 -13.00 -34.26
CA GLN A 557 -26.93 -13.22 -34.57
C GLN A 557 -27.73 -11.92 -34.85
N THR A 558 -27.52 -11.27 -35.99
CA THR A 558 -28.47 -10.26 -36.52
C THR A 558 -28.85 -10.56 -37.97
N ASN A 559 -29.73 -11.54 -38.17
CA ASN A 559 -30.27 -11.86 -39.49
C ASN A 559 -31.80 -11.88 -39.45
N SER A 560 -32.42 -10.71 -39.62
CA SER A 560 -33.87 -10.57 -39.82
C SER A 560 -34.19 -9.41 -40.78
N MET A 561 -33.66 -9.47 -42.00
CA MET A 561 -33.95 -8.47 -43.03
C MET A 561 -35.36 -8.69 -43.60
N ASN A 562 -36.32 -7.89 -43.14
CA ASN A 562 -37.69 -7.87 -43.66
C ASN A 562 -37.73 -7.28 -45.08
N TYR A 563 -37.72 -8.14 -46.10
CA TYR A 563 -37.98 -7.71 -47.48
C TYR A 563 -39.46 -7.34 -47.69
N ARG A 564 -39.76 -6.04 -47.72
CA ARG A 564 -41.06 -5.52 -48.19
C ARG A 564 -40.87 -4.66 -49.44
N ARG A 565 -41.47 -5.08 -50.57
CA ARG A 565 -41.35 -4.41 -51.88
C ARG A 565 -42.00 -3.03 -51.92
N ARG A 566 -41.30 -2.05 -52.51
CA ARG A 566 -41.77 -1.03 -53.48
C ARG A 566 -40.51 -0.50 -54.18
N SER A 567 -40.26 -0.75 -55.47
CA SER A 567 -40.98 -0.31 -56.68
C SER A 567 -40.73 1.16 -57.06
N THR A 568 -40.18 1.31 -58.27
CA THR A 568 -40.19 2.47 -59.20
C THR A 568 -39.28 3.71 -58.95
N GLN A 569 -38.60 4.09 -60.05
CA GLN A 569 -38.00 5.39 -60.43
C GLN A 569 -36.61 5.79 -59.90
N VAL A 570 -35.60 5.42 -60.69
CA VAL A 570 -34.66 6.32 -61.39
C VAL A 570 -34.46 7.73 -60.78
N ASP A 571 -33.40 7.87 -59.98
CA ASP A 571 -32.47 9.03 -59.89
C ASP A 571 -31.52 8.86 -58.67
N SER A 572 -31.04 7.63 -58.43
CA SER A 572 -30.59 7.18 -57.11
C SER A 572 -29.08 7.18 -56.85
N THR A 573 -28.21 7.34 -57.86
CA THR A 573 -26.74 7.24 -57.68
C THR A 573 -26.18 8.34 -56.77
N GLY A 574 -26.68 9.57 -56.88
CA GLY A 574 -26.27 10.68 -56.00
C GLY A 574 -26.81 10.55 -54.58
N GLN A 575 -28.05 10.09 -54.41
CA GLN A 575 -28.69 9.92 -53.11
C GLN A 575 -28.05 8.76 -52.31
N MET A 576 -27.65 7.67 -52.97
CA MET A 576 -26.99 6.54 -52.32
C MET A 576 -25.59 6.93 -51.80
N ASN A 577 -24.83 7.72 -52.56
CA ASN A 577 -23.56 8.29 -52.10
C ASN A 577 -23.75 9.23 -50.90
N ALA A 578 -24.76 10.11 -50.95
CA ALA A 578 -25.08 10.99 -49.81
C ALA A 578 -25.50 10.20 -48.56
N HIS A 579 -26.23 9.09 -48.72
CA HIS A 579 -26.63 8.22 -47.61
C HIS A 579 -25.44 7.46 -47.00
N MET A 580 -24.50 6.97 -47.82
CA MET A 580 -23.26 6.35 -47.33
C MET A 580 -22.37 7.36 -46.60
N ILE A 581 -22.21 8.57 -47.13
CA ILE A 581 -21.46 9.66 -46.45
C ILE A 581 -22.14 10.03 -45.12
N SER A 582 -23.47 10.09 -45.08
CA SER A 582 -24.22 10.33 -43.84
C SER A 582 -24.02 9.20 -42.82
N LYS A 583 -24.00 7.94 -43.26
CA LYS A 583 -23.72 6.77 -42.40
C LYS A 583 -22.29 6.80 -41.85
N LEU A 584 -21.30 7.02 -42.71
CA LEU A 584 -19.90 7.16 -42.28
C LEU A 584 -19.70 8.36 -41.34
N GLY A 585 -20.37 9.49 -41.60
CA GLY A 585 -20.37 10.65 -40.69
C GLY A 585 -21.03 10.36 -39.34
N ALA A 586 -22.04 9.49 -39.29
CA ALA A 586 -22.64 9.02 -38.04
C ALA A 586 -21.72 8.02 -37.30
N GLU A 587 -21.04 7.13 -38.01
CA GLU A 587 -20.05 6.20 -37.44
C GLU A 587 -18.82 6.97 -36.90
N ILE A 588 -18.31 7.97 -37.62
CA ILE A 588 -17.24 8.88 -37.15
C ILE A 588 -17.65 9.59 -35.86
N ARG A 589 -18.84 10.22 -35.81
CA ARG A 589 -19.34 10.87 -34.59
C ARG A 589 -19.52 9.89 -33.42
N ARG A 590 -19.85 8.63 -33.71
CA ARG A 590 -19.93 7.58 -32.68
C ARG A 590 -18.55 7.25 -32.13
N TYR A 591 -17.55 7.08 -32.99
CA TYR A 591 -16.17 6.85 -32.58
C TYR A 591 -15.55 8.07 -31.88
N GLU A 592 -15.86 9.30 -32.29
CA GLU A 592 -15.48 10.53 -31.59
C GLU A 592 -16.07 10.56 -30.18
N ALA A 593 -17.36 10.24 -30.02
CA ALA A 593 -18.01 10.15 -28.72
C ALA A 593 -17.46 9.01 -27.85
N GLU A 594 -17.13 7.86 -28.45
CA GLU A 594 -16.52 6.71 -27.80
C GLU A 594 -15.09 7.03 -27.32
N LEU A 595 -14.30 7.74 -28.14
CA LEU A 595 -12.96 8.20 -27.80
C LEU A 595 -12.99 9.23 -26.67
N VAL A 596 -13.91 10.22 -26.71
CA VAL A 596 -14.11 11.16 -25.60
C VAL A 596 -14.58 10.46 -24.33
N SER A 597 -15.46 9.46 -24.43
CA SER A 597 -15.90 8.64 -23.29
C SER A 597 -14.74 7.85 -22.67
N LEU A 598 -13.90 7.22 -23.51
CA LEU A 598 -12.69 6.51 -23.08
C LEU A 598 -11.66 7.46 -22.46
N GLN A 599 -11.46 8.66 -23.02
CA GLN A 599 -10.57 9.67 -22.44
C GLN A 599 -11.07 10.12 -21.06
N ASN A 600 -12.36 10.46 -20.93
CA ASN A 600 -12.97 10.82 -19.65
C ASN A 600 -12.86 9.69 -18.61
N SER A 601 -12.99 8.43 -19.05
CA SER A 601 -12.78 7.25 -18.20
C SER A 601 -11.33 7.12 -17.75
N CYS A 602 -10.36 7.33 -18.63
CA CYS A 602 -8.93 7.33 -18.29
C CYS A 602 -8.57 8.46 -17.33
N GLU A 603 -9.07 9.68 -17.56
CA GLU A 603 -8.85 10.83 -16.65
C GLU A 603 -9.47 10.58 -15.27
N ARG A 604 -10.67 9.98 -15.22
CA ARG A 604 -11.31 9.55 -13.98
C ARG A 604 -10.48 8.48 -13.24
N LEU A 605 -10.06 7.42 -13.92
CA LEU A 605 -9.22 6.37 -13.34
C LEU A 605 -7.86 6.91 -12.89
N GLN A 606 -7.29 7.90 -13.59
CA GLN A 606 -6.06 8.56 -13.17
C GLN A 606 -6.27 9.38 -11.88
N LYS A 607 -7.42 10.05 -11.74
CA LYS A 607 -7.80 10.77 -10.51
C LYS A 607 -8.04 9.80 -9.35
N GLU A 608 -8.79 8.72 -9.56
CA GLU A 608 -9.03 7.67 -8.55
C GLU A 608 -7.71 6.99 -8.13
N LYS A 609 -6.78 6.75 -9.08
CA LYS A 609 -5.41 6.27 -8.78
C LYS A 609 -4.61 7.26 -7.94
N MET A 610 -4.69 8.56 -8.22
CA MET A 610 -4.01 9.60 -7.42
C MET A 610 -4.61 9.70 -6.01
N GLU A 611 -5.94 9.61 -5.88
CA GLU A 611 -6.63 9.63 -4.58
C GLU A 611 -6.25 8.41 -3.75
N ALA A 612 -6.27 7.20 -4.33
CA ALA A 612 -5.82 5.98 -3.66
C ALA A 612 -4.32 6.03 -3.29
N SER A 613 -3.46 6.59 -4.15
CA SER A 613 -2.03 6.76 -3.86
C SER A 613 -1.79 7.72 -2.68
N ASN A 614 -2.58 8.79 -2.58
CA ASN A 614 -2.51 9.73 -1.46
C ASN A 614 -3.04 9.09 -0.15
N GLU A 615 -4.09 8.27 -0.24
CA GLU A 615 -4.61 7.51 0.92
C GLU A 615 -3.59 6.48 1.41
N ILE A 616 -2.93 5.73 0.51
CA ILE A 616 -1.83 4.82 0.85
C ILE A 616 -0.70 5.57 1.55
N LEU A 617 -0.26 6.71 1.02
CA LEU A 617 0.81 7.51 1.64
C LEU A 617 0.42 7.97 3.05
N LYS A 618 -0.80 8.45 3.23
CA LYS A 618 -1.34 8.82 4.55
C LYS A 618 -1.40 7.62 5.52
N LEU A 619 -1.82 6.45 5.05
CA LEU A 619 -1.85 5.22 5.85
C LEU A 619 -0.44 4.74 6.24
N LEU A 620 0.57 4.96 5.39
CA LEU A 620 1.97 4.71 5.71
C LEU A 620 2.46 5.65 6.83
N GLU A 621 2.19 6.97 6.72
CA GLU A 621 2.53 7.92 7.79
C GLU A 621 1.83 7.56 9.13
N ASP A 622 0.56 7.18 9.08
CA ASP A 622 -0.19 6.78 10.29
C ASP A 622 0.35 5.45 10.88
N ASN A 623 0.86 4.53 10.04
CA ASN A 623 1.56 3.33 10.50
C ASN A 623 2.90 3.68 11.16
N GLU A 624 3.71 4.56 10.57
CA GLU A 624 4.95 5.06 11.17
C GLU A 624 4.70 5.73 12.53
N ARG A 625 3.67 6.57 12.64
CA ARG A 625 3.22 7.17 13.91
C ARG A 625 2.87 6.10 14.95
N VAL A 626 2.13 5.06 14.56
CA VAL A 626 1.80 3.92 15.44
C VAL A 626 3.06 3.15 15.87
N GLN A 627 4.04 2.96 15.00
CA GLN A 627 5.32 2.31 15.35
C GLN A 627 6.14 3.15 16.34
N VAL A 628 6.18 4.48 16.18
CA VAL A 628 6.83 5.39 17.14
C VAL A 628 6.14 5.29 18.50
N LEU A 629 4.81 5.42 18.54
CA LEU A 629 4.02 5.28 19.78
C LEU A 629 4.16 3.89 20.42
N SER A 630 4.33 2.82 19.64
CA SER A 630 4.63 1.49 20.17
C SER A 630 6.00 1.45 20.83
N LYS A 631 7.04 2.00 20.20
CA LYS A 631 8.39 2.07 20.78
C LYS A 631 8.41 2.89 22.07
N GLU A 632 7.71 4.03 22.11
CA GLU A 632 7.55 4.84 23.32
C GLU A 632 6.81 4.08 24.43
N LYS A 633 5.73 3.37 24.08
CA LYS A 633 5.00 2.50 25.01
C LYS A 633 5.92 1.41 25.57
N ASP A 634 6.70 0.75 24.73
CA ASP A 634 7.60 -0.34 25.12
C ASP A 634 8.78 0.18 25.98
N GLU A 635 9.25 1.41 25.75
CA GLU A 635 10.23 2.06 26.62
C GLU A 635 9.61 2.46 27.98
N LEU A 636 8.36 2.93 27.99
CA LEU A 636 7.62 3.28 29.20
C LEU A 636 7.26 2.05 30.04
N THR A 637 6.85 0.93 29.42
CA THR A 637 6.62 -0.33 30.15
C THR A 637 7.93 -0.86 30.73
N ARG A 638 9.04 -0.83 29.98
CA ARG A 638 10.36 -1.23 30.51
C ARG A 638 10.80 -0.37 31.70
N LYS A 639 10.57 0.95 31.65
CA LYS A 639 10.83 1.86 32.79
C LYS A 639 9.93 1.54 33.98
N LEU A 640 8.68 1.16 33.76
CA LEU A 640 7.73 0.77 34.80
C LEU A 640 8.10 -0.58 35.43
N GLU A 641 8.54 -1.56 34.65
CA GLU A 641 9.08 -2.83 35.16
C GLU A 641 10.36 -2.61 35.97
N GLU A 642 11.24 -1.72 35.52
CA GLU A 642 12.46 -1.35 36.26
C GLU A 642 12.15 -0.66 37.60
N THR A 643 11.17 0.25 37.66
CA THR A 643 10.75 0.86 38.93
C THR A 643 9.98 -0.10 39.82
N GLN A 644 9.17 -1.01 39.25
CA GLN A 644 8.47 -2.07 39.98
C GLN A 644 9.48 -3.03 40.64
N SER A 645 10.52 -3.46 39.92
CA SER A 645 11.59 -4.31 40.45
C SER A 645 12.41 -3.60 41.54
N LYS A 646 12.68 -2.29 41.39
CA LYS A 646 13.30 -1.47 42.45
C LYS A 646 12.41 -1.33 43.68
N LEU A 647 11.10 -1.26 43.51
CA LEU A 647 10.13 -1.21 44.61
C LEU A 647 10.07 -2.57 45.34
N GLU A 648 9.99 -3.67 44.60
CA GLU A 648 9.96 -5.03 45.15
C GLU A 648 11.24 -5.38 45.92
N THR A 649 12.41 -5.08 45.37
CA THR A 649 13.69 -5.23 46.08
C THR A 649 13.80 -4.31 47.31
N SER A 650 13.26 -3.09 47.25
CA SER A 650 13.19 -2.19 48.42
C SER A 650 12.24 -2.70 49.49
N LEU A 651 11.11 -3.33 49.11
CA LEU A 651 10.17 -3.99 50.03
C LEU A 651 10.79 -5.23 50.66
N GLN A 652 11.55 -6.03 49.91
CA GLN A 652 12.29 -7.17 50.45
C GLN A 652 13.32 -6.71 51.51
N ILE A 653 14.15 -5.71 51.18
CA ILE A 653 15.15 -5.15 52.12
C ILE A 653 14.46 -4.54 53.36
N LEU A 654 13.26 -3.96 53.20
CA LEU A 654 12.47 -3.47 54.33
C LEU A 654 11.92 -4.62 55.19
N GLY A 655 11.51 -5.73 54.57
CA GLY A 655 11.12 -6.97 55.26
C GLY A 655 12.27 -7.55 56.09
N GLU A 656 13.42 -7.79 55.46
CA GLU A 656 14.65 -8.28 56.11
C GLU A 656 15.09 -7.37 57.29
N LYS A 657 14.95 -6.05 57.15
CA LYS A 657 15.22 -5.11 58.24
C LYS A 657 14.18 -5.17 59.36
N THR A 658 12.92 -5.43 59.03
CA THR A 658 11.84 -5.55 60.02
C THR A 658 12.00 -6.83 60.84
N GLU A 659 12.28 -7.95 60.17
CA GLU A 659 12.64 -9.23 60.80
C GLU A 659 13.85 -9.06 61.73
N ARG A 660 14.90 -8.37 61.28
CA ARG A 660 16.07 -8.11 62.12
C ARG A 660 15.82 -7.16 63.30
N VAL A 661 14.82 -6.28 63.23
CA VAL A 661 14.39 -5.48 64.39
C VAL A 661 13.63 -6.37 65.37
N GLU A 662 12.76 -7.26 64.89
CA GLU A 662 12.03 -8.24 65.71
C GLU A 662 12.98 -9.22 66.42
N GLU A 663 14.01 -9.73 65.74
CA GLU A 663 15.12 -10.49 66.35
C GLU A 663 15.75 -9.74 67.53
N LEU A 664 16.13 -8.48 67.32
CA LEU A 664 16.80 -7.66 68.34
C LEU A 664 15.85 -7.25 69.48
N GLU A 665 14.56 -7.05 69.22
CA GLU A 665 13.56 -6.79 70.25
C GLU A 665 13.35 -8.02 71.15
N ASN A 666 13.36 -9.23 70.56
CA ASN A 666 13.34 -10.49 71.30
C ASN A 666 14.64 -10.70 72.11
N ASP A 667 15.82 -10.49 71.54
CA ASP A 667 17.10 -10.54 72.26
C ASP A 667 17.13 -9.59 73.48
N VAL A 668 16.55 -8.39 73.33
CA VAL A 668 16.44 -7.41 74.42
C VAL A 668 15.41 -7.83 75.47
N ALA A 669 14.32 -8.48 75.07
CA ALA A 669 13.33 -9.04 76.00
C ALA A 669 13.94 -10.18 76.83
N ASP A 670 14.66 -11.11 76.20
CA ASP A 670 15.37 -12.21 76.85
C ASP A 670 16.45 -11.70 77.80
N LEU A 671 17.24 -10.70 77.39
CA LEU A 671 18.24 -10.07 78.25
C LEU A 671 17.59 -9.42 79.49
N LYS A 672 16.44 -8.76 79.30
CA LYS A 672 15.68 -8.14 80.39
C LYS A 672 15.12 -9.19 81.35
N GLU A 673 14.59 -10.31 80.84
CA GLU A 673 14.16 -11.42 81.69
C GLU A 673 15.33 -12.01 82.48
N MET A 674 16.46 -12.28 81.81
CA MET A 674 17.68 -12.78 82.45
C MET A 674 18.17 -11.85 83.57
N MET A 675 18.20 -10.53 83.33
CA MET A 675 18.54 -9.54 84.37
C MET A 675 17.52 -9.55 85.52
N GLN A 676 16.22 -9.67 85.23
CA GLN A 676 15.18 -9.74 86.25
C GLN A 676 15.30 -11.03 87.09
N GLN A 677 15.60 -12.17 86.46
CA GLN A 677 15.89 -13.43 87.16
C GLN A 677 17.14 -13.31 88.04
N GLN A 678 18.23 -12.68 87.57
CA GLN A 678 19.43 -12.44 88.37
C GLN A 678 19.16 -11.52 89.57
N VAL A 679 18.38 -10.45 89.38
CA VAL A 679 17.97 -9.56 90.48
C VAL A 679 17.09 -10.30 91.49
N GLN A 680 16.16 -11.15 91.04
CA GLN A 680 15.36 -11.99 91.92
C GLN A 680 16.23 -12.97 92.71
N GLN A 681 17.17 -13.67 92.08
CA GLN A 681 18.11 -14.57 92.77
C GLN A 681 18.96 -13.83 93.81
N MET A 682 19.42 -12.60 93.52
CA MET A 682 20.12 -11.77 94.50
C MET A 682 19.23 -11.34 95.66
N ALA A 683 17.96 -11.00 95.41
CA ALA A 683 17.00 -10.67 96.45
C ALA A 683 16.70 -11.88 97.35
N ASP A 684 16.44 -13.06 96.77
CA ASP A 684 16.22 -14.32 97.49
C ASP A 684 17.45 -14.71 98.34
N MET A 685 18.67 -14.49 97.84
CA MET A 685 19.90 -14.70 98.62
C MET A 685 20.04 -13.70 99.78
N GLN A 686 19.67 -12.44 99.58
CA GLN A 686 19.68 -11.43 100.65
C GLN A 686 18.61 -11.72 101.72
N GLU A 687 17.45 -12.23 101.33
CA GLU A 687 16.40 -12.65 102.28
C GLU A 687 16.84 -13.86 103.10
N ARG A 688 17.51 -14.84 102.49
CA ARG A 688 18.09 -16.01 103.21
C ARG A 688 19.28 -15.70 104.12
N LEU A 689 19.90 -14.52 103.98
CA LEU A 689 21.01 -14.05 104.83
C LEU A 689 20.55 -13.16 105.98
N ARG A 690 19.25 -12.85 106.08
CA ARG A 690 18.61 -12.15 107.20
C ARG A 690 18.01 -13.11 108.22
#